data_AF-A0A7W1R6T0-F1
#
_entry.id   AF-A0A7W1R6T0-F1
#
_cell.length_a   1.000
_cell.length_b   1.000
_cell.length_c   1.000
_cell.angle_alpha   90.00
_cell.angle_beta   90.00
_cell.angle_gamma   90.00
#
_symmetry.space_group_name_H-M   'P 1'
#
loop_
_entity.id
_entity.type
_entity.pdbx_description
1 polymer ?
#
loop_
_entity_poly.entity_id
_entity_poly.type
_entity_poly.pdbx_seq_one_letter_code
_entity_poly.pdbx_strand_id
1 'polypeptide(L)'
;FPGLGAHVVSCLYRVSGGGLALERALAAICSDVSSAIERGARVIVLSDRNADEVEAPIPSLLATAAVHHHLVRTKQRTMAGLLVEAGDAREVHHMALLVGFGAGAINPYLAFESVEDLIASGFHGLGDIEPRQAVRNYIKACGKGVLKVMSKMGVSTVASYTGAQIFEAIGLGRELVDKYFTGTASRLGGIGLAEVAAEVAARHAVAHPTRPSERAHRRLELGGEYQWRREGELHLFNPQTVFKLQHGTRAKRYDIFKEYTAAVDDQSEKLATLRGLFRFRDGREAIEIDDVEPVSEIVKRFSTGAMSYGSISAEAHETLAIAMNSIAAKSNTGEGGEDVDRLYDPPRRSAIKQVASGRFGVTSEYLTNADDLQIKIAQGAKPGEGGQLPGHKVYPWIAKTRYSTPGVGLISPPPHHDIYSIEDIKQLIHDLKNANPMARVHVKLVAEIGVGTVAAGVSKAKADVVLISGHDGGTGASPLTSLKHAGGPWELGLAETQQTLLLNGLRDRIVVQTDGQLKTGRDVVIAALLGAEEYGFATAPLVVSGCIMMRVCHLDTCPVGIATQNPELRAKFTGKPEFVVNFFEFVAQEVREHMAALGFASMQEMIGHVEALDTRDAIDHWKADGLDIGPILAEPENPYGQTNTCSVAQDHGLDEALDQELIRLAEPALERGERVEIDMPVRNVNRTVGTLLGHEVTKRYRGDGLPDGTIDITLRGSAGQSFGAFLPAGVSLRLIGDANDYLGKGLSGGRLVVHPDERSPFVAEEQIVAGNVIAYGATAGALFIRGVVGERFCVRNSGALAVVEGVGDHGCEYMTGGRVVVLGSTGRNFGAGMSGGIAYVYDHDGDFGARVNYEMVTLDELDADDQSFLHETITRHYELTGSAVAQRVLAAWATASSRFRKVMPSDYKRVLTVMAGAEA
;
A
#
# COMPACT_ATOMS: atom_id res chain seq x y z
N PHE A 1 -30.72 -26.31 -19.69
CA PHE A 1 -30.28 -26.05 -21.07
C PHE A 1 -29.87 -27.35 -21.74
N PRO A 2 -30.76 -28.02 -22.50
CA PRO A 2 -30.48 -29.32 -23.13
C PRO A 2 -29.38 -29.31 -24.21
N GLY A 3 -28.80 -28.15 -24.54
CA GLY A 3 -27.77 -27.97 -25.58
C GLY A 3 -26.34 -27.74 -25.08
N LEU A 4 -26.05 -27.92 -23.77
CA LEU A 4 -24.70 -27.77 -23.20
C LEU A 4 -24.09 -29.16 -22.94
N GLY A 5 -23.57 -29.80 -23.97
CA GLY A 5 -22.79 -31.04 -23.81
C GLY A 5 -21.48 -30.76 -23.07
N ALA A 6 -21.21 -31.53 -22.01
CA ALA A 6 -19.94 -31.48 -21.29
C ALA A 6 -19.00 -32.59 -21.79
N HIS A 7 -17.72 -32.27 -21.93
CA HIS A 7 -16.67 -33.25 -22.24
C HIS A 7 -15.59 -33.15 -21.16
N VAL A 8 -15.29 -34.27 -20.50
CA VAL A 8 -14.25 -34.36 -19.47
C VAL A 8 -12.98 -34.86 -20.12
N VAL A 9 -11.90 -34.10 -19.96
CA VAL A 9 -10.57 -34.43 -20.47
C VAL A 9 -9.65 -34.71 -19.29
N SER A 10 -8.98 -35.86 -19.34
CA SER A 10 -7.98 -36.23 -18.34
C SER A 10 -6.70 -35.40 -18.54
N CYS A 11 -6.27 -34.73 -17.49
CA CYS A 11 -5.04 -33.95 -17.41
C CYS A 11 -3.95 -34.74 -16.69
N LEU A 12 -3.75 -36.00 -17.09
CA LEU A 12 -2.72 -36.89 -16.55
C LEU A 12 -1.65 -37.18 -17.60
N TYR A 13 -0.43 -37.51 -17.14
CA TYR A 13 0.64 -38.00 -18.00
C TYR A 13 1.51 -39.03 -17.29
N ARG A 14 2.07 -39.96 -18.06
CA ARG A 14 3.01 -40.96 -17.55
C ARG A 14 4.27 -40.31 -16.97
N VAL A 15 4.44 -40.37 -15.66
CA VAL A 15 5.48 -39.64 -14.92
C VAL A 15 6.91 -40.03 -15.35
N SER A 16 7.11 -41.32 -15.67
CA SER A 16 8.41 -41.87 -16.11
C SER A 16 8.91 -41.32 -17.44
N GLY A 17 8.06 -40.67 -18.25
CA GLY A 17 8.43 -40.13 -19.56
C GLY A 17 8.96 -38.70 -19.56
N GLY A 18 9.05 -38.04 -18.39
CA GLY A 18 9.63 -36.70 -18.23
C GLY A 18 8.95 -35.60 -19.07
N GLY A 19 9.71 -34.55 -19.41
CA GLY A 19 9.20 -33.38 -20.14
C GLY A 19 8.56 -33.70 -21.49
N LEU A 20 9.11 -34.68 -22.23
CA LEU A 20 8.56 -35.10 -23.53
C LEU A 20 7.18 -35.77 -23.40
N ALA A 21 6.96 -36.57 -22.35
CA ALA A 21 5.65 -37.16 -22.10
C ALA A 21 4.64 -36.10 -21.68
N LEU A 22 5.04 -35.15 -20.83
CA LEU A 22 4.22 -34.01 -20.45
C LEU A 22 3.81 -33.16 -21.68
N GLU A 23 4.76 -32.88 -22.57
CA GLU A 23 4.49 -32.14 -23.81
C GLU A 23 3.48 -32.85 -24.72
N ARG A 24 3.67 -34.16 -24.94
CA ARG A 24 2.77 -34.97 -25.77
C ARG A 24 1.37 -35.03 -25.16
N ALA A 25 1.26 -35.15 -23.83
CA ALA A 25 -0.01 -35.14 -23.14
C ALA A 25 -0.74 -33.81 -23.32
N LEU A 26 -0.05 -32.66 -23.16
CA LEU A 26 -0.63 -31.34 -23.42
C LEU A 26 -1.13 -31.19 -24.86
N ALA A 27 -0.37 -31.66 -25.86
CA ALA A 27 -0.78 -31.64 -27.25
C ALA A 27 -2.01 -32.52 -27.51
N ALA A 28 -2.05 -33.73 -26.92
CA ALA A 28 -3.18 -34.64 -27.03
C ALA A 28 -4.45 -34.05 -26.40
N ILE A 29 -4.34 -33.45 -25.21
CA ILE A 29 -5.43 -32.74 -24.52
C ILE A 29 -5.97 -31.62 -25.41
N CYS A 30 -5.11 -30.77 -25.97
CA CYS A 30 -5.54 -29.69 -26.85
C CYS A 30 -6.31 -30.21 -28.08
N SER A 31 -5.83 -31.30 -28.70
CA SER A 31 -6.49 -31.92 -29.85
C SER A 31 -7.84 -32.56 -29.49
N ASP A 32 -7.94 -33.24 -28.35
CA ASP A 32 -9.20 -33.84 -27.90
C ASP A 32 -10.24 -32.76 -27.59
N VAL A 33 -9.83 -31.68 -26.91
CA VAL A 33 -10.73 -30.54 -26.63
C VAL A 33 -11.28 -29.93 -27.92
N SER A 34 -10.44 -29.65 -28.92
CA SER A 34 -10.91 -29.15 -30.22
C SER A 34 -11.91 -30.11 -30.87
N SER A 35 -11.59 -31.41 -30.88
CA SER A 35 -12.45 -32.44 -31.46
C SER A 35 -13.79 -32.55 -30.71
N ALA A 36 -13.78 -32.40 -29.39
CA ALA A 36 -14.99 -32.42 -28.57
C ALA A 36 -15.90 -31.22 -28.87
N ILE A 37 -15.33 -30.03 -29.05
CA ILE A 37 -16.08 -28.81 -29.42
C ILE A 37 -16.73 -28.98 -30.80
N GLU A 38 -16.01 -29.55 -31.76
CA GLU A 38 -16.52 -29.88 -33.09
C GLU A 38 -17.66 -30.90 -33.04
N ARG A 39 -17.59 -31.88 -32.13
CA ARG A 39 -18.68 -32.83 -31.83
C ARG A 39 -19.84 -32.22 -31.06
N GLY A 40 -19.79 -30.93 -30.70
CA GLY A 40 -20.89 -30.20 -30.05
C GLY A 40 -20.72 -29.95 -28.56
N ALA A 41 -19.57 -30.28 -27.95
CA ALA A 41 -19.30 -29.92 -26.56
C ALA A 41 -19.25 -28.38 -26.40
N ARG A 42 -19.86 -27.88 -25.34
CA ARG A 42 -19.91 -26.45 -24.97
C ARG A 42 -19.38 -26.19 -23.56
N VAL A 43 -19.12 -27.25 -22.80
CA VAL A 43 -18.42 -27.20 -21.51
C VAL A 43 -17.28 -28.20 -21.56
N ILE A 44 -16.07 -27.75 -21.32
CA ILE A 44 -14.88 -28.60 -21.24
C ILE A 44 -14.44 -28.65 -19.79
N VAL A 45 -14.35 -29.86 -19.24
CA VAL A 45 -13.85 -30.09 -17.88
C VAL A 45 -12.43 -30.62 -18.00
N LEU A 46 -11.45 -29.83 -17.58
CA LEU A 46 -10.06 -30.25 -17.43
C LEU A 46 -9.92 -30.84 -16.03
N SER A 47 -9.59 -32.13 -15.91
CA SER A 47 -9.56 -32.83 -14.61
C SER A 47 -8.25 -33.55 -14.39
N ASP A 48 -7.58 -33.26 -13.27
CA ASP A 48 -6.39 -33.97 -12.78
C ASP A 48 -6.73 -35.15 -11.84
N ARG A 49 -8.01 -35.53 -11.73
CA ARG A 49 -8.44 -36.68 -10.92
C ARG A 49 -7.84 -37.99 -11.42
N ASN A 50 -7.76 -38.95 -10.49
CA ASN A 50 -7.31 -40.32 -10.71
C ASN A 50 -5.81 -40.45 -11.04
N ALA A 51 -4.99 -39.50 -10.58
CA ALA A 51 -3.55 -39.72 -10.51
C ALA A 51 -3.24 -40.95 -9.65
N ASP A 52 -2.29 -41.77 -10.10
CA ASP A 52 -1.92 -43.04 -9.50
C ASP A 52 -0.39 -43.23 -9.52
N GLU A 53 0.13 -44.41 -9.19
CA GLU A 53 1.57 -44.68 -9.17
C GLU A 53 2.28 -44.61 -10.54
N VAL A 54 1.55 -44.49 -11.65
CA VAL A 54 2.08 -44.42 -13.03
C VAL A 54 1.83 -43.06 -13.66
N GLU A 55 0.62 -42.52 -13.49
CA GLU A 55 0.14 -41.29 -14.09
C GLU A 55 0.17 -40.15 -13.08
N ALA A 56 0.97 -39.13 -13.37
CA ALA A 56 1.05 -37.91 -12.57
C ALA A 56 0.08 -36.84 -13.10
N PRO A 57 -0.45 -35.96 -12.23
CA PRO A 57 -1.26 -34.85 -12.66
C PRO A 57 -0.41 -33.80 -13.40
N ILE A 58 -0.92 -33.30 -14.51
CA ILE A 58 -0.40 -32.09 -15.14
C ILE A 58 -0.80 -30.90 -14.26
N PRO A 59 0.12 -29.98 -13.89
CA PRO A 59 -0.23 -28.81 -13.09
C PRO A 59 -1.44 -28.07 -13.68
N SER A 60 -2.46 -27.84 -12.86
CA SER A 60 -3.79 -27.40 -13.35
C SER A 60 -3.70 -26.07 -14.12
N LEU A 61 -2.81 -25.18 -13.66
CA LEU A 61 -2.56 -23.90 -14.33
C LEU A 61 -1.96 -24.09 -15.74
N LEU A 62 -1.00 -24.99 -15.90
CA LEU A 62 -0.36 -25.28 -17.19
C LEU A 62 -1.38 -25.91 -18.16
N ALA A 63 -2.16 -26.89 -17.70
CA ALA A 63 -3.22 -27.49 -18.52
C ALA A 63 -4.28 -26.46 -18.95
N THR A 64 -4.72 -25.62 -18.00
CA THR A 64 -5.71 -24.55 -18.26
C THR A 64 -5.20 -23.55 -19.30
N ALA A 65 -3.99 -23.03 -19.10
CA ALA A 65 -3.39 -22.04 -19.99
C ALA A 65 -3.11 -22.63 -21.38
N ALA A 66 -2.56 -23.85 -21.45
CA ALA A 66 -2.32 -24.55 -22.71
C ALA A 66 -3.60 -24.68 -23.55
N VAL A 67 -4.70 -25.17 -22.95
CA VAL A 67 -5.99 -25.32 -23.63
C VAL A 67 -6.59 -23.95 -23.97
N HIS A 68 -6.53 -22.98 -23.04
CA HIS A 68 -7.03 -21.63 -23.29
C HIS A 68 -6.39 -21.01 -24.53
N HIS A 69 -5.05 -20.97 -24.58
CA HIS A 69 -4.31 -20.38 -25.68
C HIS A 69 -4.43 -21.18 -26.98
N HIS A 70 -4.49 -22.51 -26.90
CA HIS A 70 -4.80 -23.35 -28.06
C HIS A 70 -6.15 -22.97 -28.68
N LEU A 71 -7.20 -22.89 -27.86
CA LEU A 71 -8.54 -22.52 -28.34
C LEU A 71 -8.61 -21.08 -28.86
N VAL A 72 -7.80 -20.15 -28.34
CA VAL A 72 -7.68 -18.81 -28.91
C VAL A 72 -7.05 -18.88 -30.29
N ARG A 73 -5.93 -19.61 -30.45
CA ARG A 73 -5.24 -19.78 -31.75
C ARG A 73 -6.12 -20.46 -32.81
N THR A 74 -6.91 -21.45 -32.41
CA THR A 74 -7.85 -22.15 -33.31
C THR A 74 -9.19 -21.43 -33.48
N LYS A 75 -9.39 -20.27 -32.83
CA LYS A 75 -10.64 -19.48 -32.84
C LYS A 75 -11.86 -20.23 -32.28
N GLN A 76 -11.63 -21.22 -31.42
CA GLN A 76 -12.66 -22.03 -30.77
C GLN A 76 -12.97 -21.56 -29.33
N ARG A 77 -12.20 -20.63 -28.75
CA ARG A 77 -12.33 -20.22 -27.34
C ARG A 77 -13.73 -19.71 -26.98
N THR A 78 -14.41 -19.01 -27.88
CA THR A 78 -15.77 -18.48 -27.65
C THR A 78 -16.87 -19.55 -27.74
N MET A 79 -16.54 -20.75 -28.20
CA MET A 79 -17.50 -21.83 -28.42
C MET A 79 -17.77 -22.67 -27.17
N ALA A 80 -16.91 -22.62 -26.15
CA ALA A 80 -17.04 -23.42 -24.94
C ALA A 80 -16.56 -22.72 -23.67
N GLY A 81 -17.18 -23.04 -22.54
CA GLY A 81 -16.67 -22.70 -21.20
C GLY A 81 -15.62 -23.71 -20.74
N LEU A 82 -14.63 -23.25 -19.97
CA LEU A 82 -13.61 -24.10 -19.34
C LEU A 82 -13.92 -24.22 -17.85
N LEU A 83 -14.08 -25.45 -17.36
CA LEU A 83 -14.15 -25.78 -15.94
C LEU A 83 -12.90 -26.56 -15.57
N VAL A 84 -12.27 -26.19 -14.47
CA VAL A 84 -11.04 -26.84 -14.00
C VAL A 84 -11.35 -27.59 -12.73
N GLU A 85 -11.20 -28.91 -12.75
CA GLU A 85 -11.19 -29.75 -11.57
C GLU A 85 -9.73 -30.01 -11.18
N ALA A 86 -9.34 -29.50 -10.02
CA ALA A 86 -7.93 -29.36 -9.62
C ALA A 86 -7.69 -29.87 -8.20
N GLY A 87 -6.71 -30.77 -8.05
CA GLY A 87 -6.19 -31.23 -6.76
C GLY A 87 -5.12 -30.29 -6.18
N ASP A 88 -4.43 -29.52 -7.01
CA ASP A 88 -3.36 -28.58 -6.63
C ASP A 88 -3.84 -27.16 -6.29
N ALA A 89 -5.11 -26.83 -6.58
CA ALA A 89 -5.71 -25.54 -6.27
C ALA A 89 -6.25 -25.49 -4.84
N ARG A 90 -5.60 -24.72 -3.96
CA ARG A 90 -5.99 -24.63 -2.52
C ARG A 90 -5.93 -23.22 -1.92
N GLU A 91 -5.18 -22.31 -2.53
CA GLU A 91 -5.05 -20.93 -2.06
C GLU A 91 -5.81 -19.96 -2.97
N VAL A 92 -6.12 -18.78 -2.44
CA VAL A 92 -6.72 -17.66 -3.20
C VAL A 92 -5.95 -17.39 -4.50
N HIS A 93 -4.61 -17.39 -4.45
CA HIS A 93 -3.79 -17.10 -5.61
C HIS A 93 -3.92 -18.16 -6.70
N HIS A 94 -4.09 -19.44 -6.35
CA HIS A 94 -4.30 -20.51 -7.32
C HIS A 94 -5.62 -20.29 -8.07
N MET A 95 -6.67 -19.89 -7.34
CA MET A 95 -7.96 -19.57 -7.96
C MET A 95 -7.84 -18.36 -8.89
N ALA A 96 -7.14 -17.31 -8.46
CA ALA A 96 -6.91 -16.11 -9.25
C ALA A 96 -6.10 -16.39 -10.53
N LEU A 97 -5.06 -17.23 -10.46
CA LEU A 97 -4.29 -17.67 -11.62
C LEU A 97 -5.15 -18.47 -12.59
N LEU A 98 -5.89 -19.48 -12.12
CA LEU A 98 -6.76 -20.29 -12.98
C LEU A 98 -7.79 -19.43 -13.73
N VAL A 99 -8.46 -18.49 -13.06
CA VAL A 99 -9.38 -17.54 -13.73
C VAL A 99 -8.60 -16.63 -14.70
N GLY A 100 -7.48 -16.07 -14.26
CA GLY A 100 -6.65 -15.17 -15.07
C GLY A 100 -6.06 -15.80 -16.33
N PHE A 101 -5.93 -17.12 -16.35
CA PHE A 101 -5.52 -17.92 -17.52
C PHE A 101 -6.69 -18.66 -18.20
N GLY A 102 -7.93 -18.32 -17.85
CA GLY A 102 -9.10 -18.58 -18.68
C GLY A 102 -10.10 -19.60 -18.17
N ALA A 103 -9.98 -20.09 -16.93
CA ALA A 103 -11.02 -20.90 -16.29
C ALA A 103 -12.28 -20.06 -16.05
N GLY A 104 -13.45 -20.58 -16.46
CA GLY A 104 -14.75 -19.99 -16.16
C GLY A 104 -15.36 -20.49 -14.85
N ALA A 105 -14.92 -21.66 -14.36
CA ALA A 105 -15.29 -22.22 -13.06
C ALA A 105 -14.16 -23.14 -12.55
N ILE A 106 -14.04 -23.27 -11.24
CA ILE A 106 -13.01 -24.08 -10.58
C ILE A 106 -13.67 -24.98 -9.54
N ASN A 107 -13.36 -26.27 -9.59
CA ASN A 107 -13.68 -27.26 -8.58
C ASN A 107 -12.37 -27.72 -7.88
N PRO A 108 -11.96 -27.08 -6.78
CA PRO A 108 -10.76 -27.46 -6.04
C PRO A 108 -11.05 -28.68 -5.14
N TYR A 109 -11.31 -29.83 -5.76
CA TYR A 109 -11.92 -30.95 -5.08
C TYR A 109 -11.09 -31.48 -3.90
N LEU A 110 -9.77 -31.52 -4.03
CA LEU A 110 -8.90 -32.06 -2.98
C LEU A 110 -8.84 -31.12 -1.78
N ALA A 111 -9.02 -29.81 -1.99
CA ALA A 111 -9.18 -28.86 -0.89
C ALA A 111 -10.50 -29.10 -0.14
N PHE A 112 -11.59 -29.41 -0.85
CA PHE A 112 -12.86 -29.77 -0.21
C PHE A 112 -12.74 -31.08 0.57
N GLU A 113 -12.20 -32.14 -0.04
CA GLU A 113 -11.99 -33.43 0.61
C GLU A 113 -11.07 -33.29 1.84
N SER A 114 -10.05 -32.42 1.79
CA SER A 114 -9.19 -32.11 2.94
C SER A 114 -9.95 -31.42 4.08
N VAL A 115 -10.86 -30.48 3.77
CA VAL A 115 -11.71 -29.84 4.79
C VAL A 115 -12.64 -30.85 5.44
N GLU A 116 -13.23 -31.74 4.65
CA GLU A 116 -14.13 -32.79 5.13
C GLU A 116 -13.39 -33.80 6.03
N ASP A 117 -12.17 -34.22 5.66
CA ASP A 117 -11.33 -35.12 6.47
C ASP A 117 -10.91 -34.47 7.81
N LEU A 118 -10.54 -33.19 7.79
CA LEU A 118 -10.21 -32.46 9.03
C LEU A 118 -11.40 -32.43 10.00
N ILE A 119 -12.61 -32.22 9.50
CA ILE A 119 -13.83 -32.24 10.31
C ILE A 119 -14.11 -33.66 10.82
N ALA A 120 -14.05 -34.66 9.94
CA ALA A 120 -14.30 -36.06 10.29
C ALA A 120 -13.34 -36.59 11.38
N SER A 121 -12.09 -36.12 11.35
CA SER A 121 -11.06 -36.46 12.35
C SER A 121 -11.18 -35.68 13.67
N GLY A 122 -12.04 -34.65 13.75
CA GLY A 122 -12.16 -33.75 14.90
C GLY A 122 -10.91 -32.88 15.13
N PHE A 123 -10.11 -32.64 14.10
CA PHE A 123 -8.84 -31.92 14.21
C PHE A 123 -9.04 -30.51 14.80
N HIS A 124 -8.26 -30.14 15.82
CA HIS A 124 -8.34 -28.86 16.54
C HIS A 124 -9.77 -28.42 16.96
N GLY A 125 -10.66 -29.37 17.27
CA GLY A 125 -12.02 -29.05 17.71
C GLY A 125 -12.96 -28.62 16.58
N LEU A 126 -12.64 -28.92 15.32
CA LEU A 126 -13.49 -28.62 14.17
C LEU A 126 -14.67 -29.60 13.98
N GLY A 127 -14.77 -30.65 14.80
CA GLY A 127 -15.75 -31.73 14.63
C GLY A 127 -17.24 -31.31 14.75
N ASP A 128 -17.51 -30.15 15.36
CA ASP A 128 -18.88 -29.63 15.55
C ASP A 128 -19.41 -28.85 14.33
N ILE A 129 -18.58 -28.62 13.29
CA ILE A 129 -18.97 -27.89 12.09
C ILE A 129 -19.52 -28.86 11.04
N GLU A 130 -20.70 -28.56 10.49
CA GLU A 130 -21.27 -29.36 9.41
C GLU A 130 -20.42 -29.24 8.12
N PRO A 131 -20.06 -30.36 7.45
CA PRO A 131 -19.13 -30.35 6.31
C PRO A 131 -19.53 -29.42 5.17
N ARG A 132 -20.81 -29.38 4.77
CA ARG A 132 -21.25 -28.49 3.67
C ARG A 132 -21.13 -27.02 4.06
N GLN A 133 -21.37 -26.68 5.32
CA GLN A 133 -21.16 -25.33 5.84
C GLN A 133 -19.68 -24.95 5.78
N ALA A 134 -18.77 -25.86 6.11
CA ALA A 134 -17.32 -25.61 6.02
C ALA A 134 -16.86 -25.38 4.56
N VAL A 135 -17.33 -26.20 3.62
CA VAL A 135 -17.07 -26.00 2.19
C VAL A 135 -17.63 -24.66 1.69
N ARG A 136 -18.85 -24.28 2.10
CA ARG A 136 -19.41 -22.95 1.79
C ARG A 136 -18.57 -21.80 2.34
N ASN A 137 -18.03 -21.94 3.55
CA ASN A 137 -17.13 -20.96 4.14
C ASN A 137 -15.84 -20.83 3.33
N TYR A 138 -15.26 -21.95 2.89
CA TYR A 138 -14.09 -21.97 2.02
C TYR A 138 -14.36 -21.30 0.67
N ILE A 139 -15.48 -21.62 0.00
CA ILE A 139 -15.88 -20.98 -1.26
C ILE A 139 -16.04 -19.46 -1.07
N LYS A 140 -16.71 -19.03 0.00
CA LYS A 140 -16.87 -17.61 0.33
C LYS A 140 -15.52 -16.93 0.56
N ALA A 141 -14.60 -17.57 1.27
CA ALA A 141 -13.26 -17.04 1.52
C ALA A 141 -12.44 -16.90 0.24
N CYS A 142 -12.43 -17.93 -0.62
CA CYS A 142 -11.76 -17.89 -1.91
C CYS A 142 -12.38 -16.84 -2.84
N GLY A 143 -13.71 -16.76 -2.92
CA GLY A 143 -14.42 -15.76 -3.73
C GLY A 143 -14.09 -14.33 -3.30
N LYS A 144 -14.14 -14.03 -1.99
CA LYS A 144 -13.69 -12.73 -1.46
C LYS A 144 -12.21 -12.48 -1.75
N GLY A 145 -11.37 -13.50 -1.63
CA GLY A 145 -9.95 -13.43 -1.94
C GLY A 145 -9.66 -13.08 -3.40
N VAL A 146 -10.37 -13.70 -4.35
CA VAL A 146 -10.23 -13.41 -5.78
C VAL A 146 -10.67 -11.98 -6.09
N LEU A 147 -11.81 -11.53 -5.55
CA LEU A 147 -12.24 -10.14 -5.68
C LEU A 147 -11.19 -9.16 -5.15
N LYS A 148 -10.52 -9.53 -4.05
CA LYS A 148 -9.44 -8.75 -3.47
C LYS A 148 -8.18 -8.72 -4.33
N VAL A 149 -7.84 -9.81 -5.02
CA VAL A 149 -6.73 -9.82 -6.00
C VAL A 149 -7.08 -8.94 -7.20
N MET A 150 -8.30 -9.03 -7.73
CA MET A 150 -8.77 -8.20 -8.84
C MET A 150 -8.74 -6.70 -8.52
N SER A 151 -9.17 -6.31 -7.31
CA SER A 151 -9.22 -4.91 -6.89
C SER A 151 -7.84 -4.25 -6.79
N LYS A 152 -6.75 -5.03 -6.64
CA LYS A 152 -5.39 -4.49 -6.61
C LYS A 152 -5.04 -3.70 -7.87
N MET A 153 -5.64 -4.08 -9.00
CA MET A 153 -5.45 -3.46 -10.31
C MET A 153 -6.71 -2.72 -10.79
N GLY A 154 -7.66 -2.45 -9.89
CA GLY A 154 -8.90 -1.73 -10.21
C GLY A 154 -9.93 -2.52 -11.02
N VAL A 155 -9.78 -3.84 -11.16
CA VAL A 155 -10.72 -4.66 -11.95
C VAL A 155 -11.98 -4.97 -11.14
N SER A 156 -13.14 -4.56 -11.64
CA SER A 156 -14.42 -4.72 -10.93
C SER A 156 -15.25 -5.95 -11.35
N THR A 157 -14.94 -6.62 -12.47
CA THR A 157 -15.72 -7.77 -12.95
C THR A 157 -14.88 -9.00 -13.24
N VAL A 158 -15.38 -10.18 -12.85
CA VAL A 158 -14.69 -11.46 -13.10
C VAL A 158 -14.57 -11.73 -14.60
N ALA A 159 -15.56 -11.30 -15.40
CA ALA A 159 -15.53 -11.45 -16.85
C ALA A 159 -14.34 -10.71 -17.48
N SER A 160 -14.05 -9.47 -17.05
CA SER A 160 -12.87 -8.72 -17.51
C SER A 160 -11.55 -9.31 -17.00
N TYR A 161 -11.55 -9.95 -15.83
CA TYR A 161 -10.36 -10.58 -15.27
C TYR A 161 -10.03 -11.93 -15.92
N THR A 162 -11.04 -12.64 -16.42
CA THR A 162 -10.87 -13.98 -17.00
C THR A 162 -10.03 -13.91 -18.27
N GLY A 163 -8.87 -14.57 -18.27
CA GLY A 163 -7.93 -14.54 -19.41
C GLY A 163 -7.11 -13.25 -19.53
N ALA A 164 -7.19 -12.31 -18.58
CA ALA A 164 -6.50 -11.02 -18.65
C ALA A 164 -5.00 -11.08 -18.33
N GLN A 165 -4.53 -12.19 -17.75
CA GLN A 165 -3.11 -12.41 -17.42
C GLN A 165 -2.46 -11.27 -16.62
N ILE A 166 -3.14 -10.78 -15.58
CA ILE A 166 -2.63 -9.71 -14.71
C ILE A 166 -1.61 -10.28 -13.70
N PHE A 167 -0.53 -10.85 -14.24
CA PHE A 167 0.54 -11.54 -13.52
C PHE A 167 1.88 -11.32 -14.23
N GLU A 168 2.97 -11.37 -13.46
CA GLU A 168 4.34 -11.41 -13.97
C GLU A 168 4.94 -12.78 -13.64
N ALA A 169 5.56 -13.43 -14.62
CA ALA A 169 6.25 -14.70 -14.42
C ALA A 169 7.73 -14.46 -14.16
N ILE A 170 8.21 -14.88 -12.99
CA ILE A 170 9.62 -14.84 -12.61
C ILE A 170 10.13 -16.29 -12.55
N GLY A 171 11.12 -16.62 -13.38
CA GLY A 171 11.73 -17.95 -13.41
C GLY A 171 11.09 -18.96 -14.36
N LEU A 172 10.24 -18.53 -15.30
CA LEU A 172 9.72 -19.37 -16.38
C LEU A 172 10.39 -19.03 -17.70
N GLY A 173 10.91 -20.05 -18.40
CA GLY A 173 11.60 -19.88 -19.67
C GLY A 173 10.70 -19.32 -20.77
N ARG A 174 11.29 -18.53 -21.68
CA ARG A 174 10.55 -17.89 -22.79
C ARG A 174 9.79 -18.91 -23.65
N GLU A 175 10.40 -20.05 -23.97
CA GLU A 175 9.73 -21.11 -24.75
C GLU A 175 8.47 -21.66 -24.07
N LEU A 176 8.50 -21.82 -22.73
CA LEU A 176 7.34 -22.28 -21.96
C LEU A 176 6.23 -21.22 -21.98
N VAL A 177 6.60 -19.96 -21.74
CA VAL A 177 5.67 -18.82 -21.71
C VAL A 177 5.05 -18.58 -23.09
N ASP A 178 5.86 -18.49 -24.14
CA ASP A 178 5.39 -18.24 -25.51
C ASP A 178 4.39 -19.31 -25.97
N LYS A 179 4.63 -20.57 -25.58
CA LYS A 179 3.78 -21.70 -25.99
C LYS A 179 2.48 -21.80 -25.19
N TYR A 180 2.56 -21.70 -23.86
CA TYR A 180 1.45 -22.04 -22.95
C TYR A 180 0.87 -20.87 -22.16
N PHE A 181 1.61 -19.78 -21.96
CA PHE A 181 1.20 -18.58 -21.22
C PHE A 181 1.36 -17.32 -22.08
N THR A 182 1.06 -17.44 -23.38
CA THR A 182 1.40 -16.43 -24.40
C THR A 182 0.91 -15.04 -23.98
N GLY A 183 1.82 -14.06 -23.96
CA GLY A 183 1.52 -12.66 -23.58
C GLY A 183 1.89 -12.30 -22.13
N THR A 184 2.19 -13.28 -21.28
CA THR A 184 2.65 -13.03 -19.91
C THR A 184 4.10 -12.54 -19.91
N ALA A 185 4.39 -11.50 -19.13
CA ALA A 185 5.75 -11.00 -19.00
C ALA A 185 6.65 -12.00 -18.27
N SER A 186 7.82 -12.30 -18.85
CA SER A 186 8.86 -13.09 -18.17
C SER A 186 10.26 -12.64 -18.57
N ARG A 187 10.72 -11.59 -17.90
CA ARG A 187 11.95 -10.85 -18.27
C ARG A 187 13.21 -11.68 -18.07
N LEU A 188 13.22 -12.47 -17.00
CA LEU A 188 14.37 -13.28 -16.64
C LEU A 188 14.45 -14.60 -17.40
N GLY A 189 13.39 -15.07 -18.08
CA GLY A 189 13.36 -16.48 -18.47
C GLY A 189 13.41 -17.42 -17.26
N GLY A 190 13.97 -18.61 -17.43
CA GLY A 190 14.08 -19.65 -16.40
C GLY A 190 13.67 -21.03 -16.91
N ILE A 191 12.97 -21.79 -16.06
CA ILE A 191 12.75 -23.22 -16.26
C ILE A 191 11.86 -23.54 -17.46
N GLY A 192 12.11 -24.67 -18.11
CA GLY A 192 11.31 -25.22 -19.18
C GLY A 192 10.36 -26.33 -18.72
N LEU A 193 9.80 -27.04 -19.69
CA LEU A 193 8.84 -28.11 -19.44
C LEU A 193 9.51 -29.36 -18.82
N ALA A 194 10.80 -29.57 -19.06
CA ALA A 194 11.55 -30.70 -18.52
C ALA A 194 11.71 -30.58 -16.99
N GLU A 195 12.05 -29.39 -16.52
CA GLU A 195 12.20 -29.08 -15.10
C GLU A 195 10.84 -29.14 -14.38
N VAL A 196 9.78 -28.63 -15.01
CA VAL A 196 8.40 -28.77 -14.49
C VAL A 196 8.04 -30.25 -14.33
N ALA A 197 8.34 -31.09 -15.32
CA ALA A 197 8.08 -32.53 -15.22
C ALA A 197 8.93 -33.21 -14.13
N ALA A 198 10.17 -32.78 -13.91
CA ALA A 198 11.04 -33.29 -12.85
C ALA A 198 10.51 -32.92 -11.45
N GLU A 199 10.03 -31.68 -11.29
CA GLU A 199 9.39 -31.19 -10.05
C GLU A 199 8.08 -31.92 -9.74
N VAL A 200 7.27 -32.23 -10.76
CA VAL A 200 6.08 -33.08 -10.59
C VAL A 200 6.49 -34.50 -10.22
N ALA A 201 7.48 -35.08 -10.89
CA ALA A 201 7.98 -36.43 -10.59
C ALA A 201 8.54 -36.56 -9.17
N ALA A 202 9.22 -35.53 -8.65
CA ALA A 202 9.73 -35.52 -7.28
C ALA A 202 8.59 -35.57 -6.25
N ARG A 203 7.54 -34.75 -6.42
CA ARG A 203 6.34 -34.76 -5.55
C ARG A 203 5.56 -36.07 -5.67
N HIS A 204 5.48 -36.61 -6.89
CA HIS A 204 4.83 -37.88 -7.17
C HIS A 204 5.53 -39.06 -6.46
N ALA A 205 6.86 -39.14 -6.53
CA ALA A 205 7.64 -40.17 -5.83
C ALA A 205 7.52 -40.09 -4.30
N VAL A 206 7.35 -38.88 -3.77
CA VAL A 206 7.08 -38.61 -2.34
C VAL A 206 5.71 -39.14 -1.91
N ALA A 207 4.71 -39.07 -2.79
CA ALA A 207 3.35 -39.59 -2.57
C ALA A 207 3.25 -41.11 -2.79
N HIS A 208 4.05 -41.66 -3.70
CA HIS A 208 4.14 -43.09 -4.03
C HIS A 208 5.52 -43.68 -3.71
N PRO A 209 5.95 -43.71 -2.42
CA PRO A 209 7.26 -44.19 -2.05
C PRO A 209 7.39 -45.70 -2.30
N THR A 210 8.53 -46.13 -2.83
CA THR A 210 8.84 -47.56 -3.01
C THR A 210 8.86 -48.36 -1.70
N ARG A 211 9.02 -47.66 -0.56
CA ARG A 211 9.00 -48.24 0.80
C ARG A 211 8.11 -47.41 1.73
N PRO A 212 6.78 -47.64 1.72
CA PRO A 212 5.83 -46.85 2.52
C PRO A 212 6.12 -46.85 4.03
N SER A 213 6.74 -47.90 4.56
CA SER A 213 7.11 -48.02 5.97
C SER A 213 8.11 -46.95 6.45
N GLU A 214 8.93 -46.38 5.55
CA GLU A 214 9.91 -45.34 5.89
C GLU A 214 9.23 -44.00 6.27
N ARG A 215 7.96 -43.80 5.90
CA ARG A 215 7.16 -42.59 6.21
C ARG A 215 5.99 -42.83 7.17
N ALA A 216 5.94 -43.95 7.88
CA ALA A 216 4.81 -44.32 8.75
C ALA A 216 4.45 -43.25 9.82
N HIS A 217 5.41 -42.42 10.23
CA HIS A 217 5.25 -41.39 11.26
C HIS A 217 5.03 -39.95 10.71
N ARG A 218 5.12 -39.74 9.39
CA ARG A 218 4.95 -38.42 8.74
C ARG A 218 4.11 -38.57 7.46
N ARG A 219 2.86 -38.09 7.52
CA ARG A 219 1.91 -38.10 6.38
C ARG A 219 2.14 -36.97 5.38
N LEU A 220 2.57 -35.80 5.87
CA LEU A 220 2.89 -34.61 5.07
C LEU A 220 4.23 -34.03 5.52
N GLU A 221 4.89 -33.29 4.64
CA GLU A 221 6.09 -32.53 4.99
C GLU A 221 5.71 -31.30 5.84
N LEU A 222 6.59 -30.93 6.78
CA LEU A 222 6.34 -29.84 7.75
C LEU A 222 6.20 -28.46 7.09
N GLY A 223 6.88 -28.27 5.95
CA GLY A 223 7.02 -26.98 5.28
C GLY A 223 7.82 -25.96 6.10
N GLY A 224 7.84 -24.72 5.62
CA GLY A 224 8.50 -23.60 6.31
C GLY A 224 8.31 -22.24 5.63
N GLU A 225 7.41 -22.13 4.65
CA GLU A 225 7.30 -20.95 3.80
C GLU A 225 6.90 -19.69 4.57
N TYR A 226 5.94 -19.81 5.49
CA TYR A 226 5.37 -18.66 6.22
C TYR A 226 6.14 -18.31 7.51
N GLN A 227 6.78 -19.30 8.12
CA GLN A 227 7.54 -19.15 9.35
C GLN A 227 8.71 -20.13 9.35
N TRP A 228 9.87 -19.67 9.81
CA TRP A 228 11.05 -20.50 9.93
C TRP A 228 10.77 -21.74 10.79
N ARG A 229 11.20 -22.90 10.28
CA ARG A 229 11.23 -24.19 10.95
C ARG A 229 12.61 -24.80 10.74
N ARG A 230 13.08 -25.60 11.71
CA ARG A 230 14.41 -26.24 11.63
C ARG A 230 14.58 -27.15 10.41
N GLU A 231 13.51 -27.83 10.01
CA GLU A 231 13.45 -28.74 8.85
C GLU A 231 12.63 -28.14 7.69
N GLY A 232 12.47 -26.81 7.65
CA GLY A 232 11.65 -26.13 6.64
C GLY A 232 12.49 -25.34 5.62
N GLU A 233 11.80 -24.49 4.87
CA GLU A 233 12.41 -23.55 3.91
C GLU A 233 13.48 -22.64 4.53
N LEU A 234 14.40 -22.15 3.70
CA LEU A 234 15.43 -21.21 4.11
C LEU A 234 14.84 -19.82 4.40
N HIS A 235 15.31 -19.20 5.49
CA HIS A 235 15.01 -17.80 5.82
C HIS A 235 16.32 -17.09 6.18
N LEU A 236 16.58 -15.93 5.55
CA LEU A 236 17.76 -15.11 5.83
C LEU A 236 17.82 -14.68 7.31
N PHE A 237 16.66 -14.41 7.92
CA PHE A 237 16.53 -14.30 9.36
C PHE A 237 16.16 -15.65 9.97
N ASN A 238 17.14 -16.26 10.63
CA ASN A 238 17.01 -17.48 11.41
C ASN A 238 17.59 -17.24 12.81
N PRO A 239 17.45 -18.17 13.77
CA PRO A 239 17.92 -17.95 15.14
C PRO A 239 19.40 -17.59 15.25
N GLN A 240 20.26 -18.10 14.36
CA GLN A 240 21.69 -17.82 14.37
C GLN A 240 21.99 -16.40 13.86
N THR A 241 21.42 -15.99 12.72
CA THR A 241 21.64 -14.63 12.18
C THR A 241 21.05 -13.56 13.09
N VAL A 242 19.87 -13.81 13.67
CA VAL A 242 19.26 -12.93 14.69
C VAL A 242 20.16 -12.77 15.91
N PHE A 243 20.69 -13.88 16.45
CA PHE A 243 21.57 -13.83 17.62
C PHE A 243 22.85 -13.04 17.34
N LYS A 244 23.54 -13.33 16.24
CA LYS A 244 24.80 -12.65 15.89
C LYS A 244 24.61 -11.15 15.67
N LEU A 245 23.55 -10.75 14.94
CA LEU A 245 23.22 -9.35 14.72
C LEU A 245 22.97 -8.60 16.04
N GLN A 246 22.13 -9.16 16.91
CA GLN A 246 21.86 -8.56 18.23
C GLN A 246 23.11 -8.52 19.12
N HIS A 247 23.92 -9.58 19.12
CA HIS A 247 25.11 -9.64 19.96
C HIS A 247 26.19 -8.66 19.49
N GLY A 248 26.50 -8.63 18.19
CA GLY A 248 27.50 -7.73 17.61
C GLY A 248 27.16 -6.26 17.84
N THR A 249 25.90 -5.87 17.63
CA THR A 249 25.46 -4.48 17.82
C THR A 249 25.38 -4.06 19.28
N ARG A 250 24.96 -4.95 20.19
CA ARG A 250 24.91 -4.67 21.64
C ARG A 250 26.30 -4.58 22.27
N ALA A 251 27.22 -5.46 21.87
CA ALA A 251 28.57 -5.49 22.38
C ALA A 251 29.54 -4.53 21.65
N LYS A 252 29.05 -3.82 20.62
CA LYS A 252 29.84 -3.01 19.69
C LYS A 252 31.05 -3.80 19.12
N ARG A 253 30.78 -5.02 18.65
CA ARG A 253 31.76 -5.97 18.11
C ARG A 253 31.55 -6.16 16.61
N TYR A 254 32.37 -5.47 15.82
CA TYR A 254 32.30 -5.50 14.36
C TYR A 254 32.67 -6.88 13.77
N ASP A 255 33.60 -7.60 14.40
CA ASP A 255 33.97 -8.96 14.02
C ASP A 255 32.78 -9.93 14.06
N ILE A 256 31.95 -9.86 15.10
CA ILE A 256 30.72 -10.66 15.22
C ILE A 256 29.66 -10.20 14.19
N PHE A 257 29.65 -8.91 13.85
CA PHE A 257 28.81 -8.39 12.78
C PHE A 257 29.23 -8.95 11.41
N LYS A 258 30.52 -9.04 11.10
CA LYS A 258 31.03 -9.70 9.87
C LYS A 258 30.65 -11.17 9.81
N GLU A 259 30.65 -11.88 10.95
CA GLU A 259 30.13 -13.25 10.99
C GLU A 259 28.62 -13.34 10.71
N TYR A 260 27.85 -12.29 11.02
CA TYR A 260 26.44 -12.18 10.66
C TYR A 260 26.27 -11.91 9.16
N THR A 261 27.01 -10.95 8.60
CA THR A 261 26.88 -10.56 7.19
C THR A 261 27.31 -11.71 6.29
N ALA A 262 28.42 -12.38 6.58
CA ALA A 262 28.85 -13.59 5.89
C ALA A 262 27.76 -14.69 5.92
N ALA A 263 27.14 -14.93 7.09
CA ALA A 263 26.08 -15.94 7.18
C ALA A 263 24.81 -15.58 6.38
N VAL A 264 24.51 -14.29 6.21
CA VAL A 264 23.39 -13.81 5.38
C VAL A 264 23.73 -13.88 3.90
N ASP A 265 24.93 -13.46 3.52
CA ASP A 265 25.40 -13.43 2.14
C ASP A 265 25.56 -14.87 1.59
N ASP A 266 26.20 -15.78 2.35
CA ASP A 266 26.34 -17.20 1.98
C ASP A 266 24.98 -17.93 1.83
N GLN A 267 23.99 -17.58 2.66
CA GLN A 267 22.63 -18.13 2.53
C GLN A 267 21.91 -17.58 1.30
N SER A 268 22.20 -16.33 0.94
CA SER A 268 21.61 -15.69 -0.24
C SER A 268 22.06 -16.36 -1.52
N GLU A 269 23.32 -16.82 -1.58
CA GLU A 269 23.89 -17.59 -2.70
C GLU A 269 23.20 -18.95 -2.90
N LYS A 270 22.63 -19.54 -1.85
CA LYS A 270 21.84 -20.79 -1.93
C LYS A 270 20.40 -20.52 -2.43
N LEU A 271 20.27 -19.58 -3.37
CA LEU A 271 19.05 -19.15 -4.08
C LEU A 271 17.95 -18.49 -3.24
N ALA A 272 18.29 -17.72 -2.20
CA ALA A 272 17.26 -17.00 -1.44
C ALA A 272 16.87 -15.66 -2.08
N THR A 273 17.73 -15.03 -2.90
CA THR A 273 17.50 -13.71 -3.53
C THR A 273 18.25 -13.59 -4.86
N LEU A 274 17.82 -12.68 -5.76
CA LEU A 274 18.53 -12.40 -7.02
C LEU A 274 19.93 -11.82 -6.79
N ARG A 275 20.05 -10.84 -5.88
CA ARG A 275 21.35 -10.25 -5.52
C ARG A 275 22.34 -11.23 -4.89
N GLY A 276 21.89 -12.37 -4.38
CA GLY A 276 22.76 -13.46 -3.95
C GLY A 276 23.56 -14.08 -5.09
N LEU A 277 23.09 -13.92 -6.34
CA LEU A 277 23.74 -14.44 -7.53
C LEU A 277 24.71 -13.44 -8.19
N PHE A 278 24.79 -12.21 -7.67
CA PHE A 278 25.68 -11.18 -8.22
C PHE A 278 27.07 -11.29 -7.59
N ARG A 279 28.12 -11.15 -8.40
CA ARG A 279 29.50 -11.00 -7.94
C ARG A 279 29.97 -9.58 -8.24
N PHE A 280 30.95 -9.12 -7.48
CA PHE A 280 31.66 -7.88 -7.83
C PHE A 280 32.74 -8.23 -8.85
N ARG A 281 32.82 -7.45 -9.92
CA ARG A 281 33.80 -7.67 -10.99
C ARG A 281 35.15 -7.08 -10.58
N ASP A 282 36.20 -7.85 -10.79
CA ASP A 282 37.58 -7.36 -10.71
C ASP A 282 37.91 -6.56 -11.98
N GLY A 283 38.39 -5.32 -11.83
CA GLY A 283 38.72 -4.49 -12.99
C GLY A 283 39.18 -3.07 -12.70
N ARG A 284 38.88 -2.56 -11.49
CA ARG A 284 39.41 -1.29 -10.97
C ARG A 284 40.52 -1.58 -9.96
N GLU A 285 41.48 -0.68 -9.87
CA GLU A 285 42.53 -0.77 -8.84
C GLU A 285 41.91 -0.43 -7.48
N ALA A 286 42.10 -1.31 -6.51
CA ALA A 286 41.64 -1.07 -5.14
C ALA A 286 42.39 0.14 -4.55
N ILE A 287 41.69 0.91 -3.74
CA ILE A 287 42.24 2.06 -3.04
C ILE A 287 42.35 1.78 -1.54
N GLU A 288 43.13 2.58 -0.83
CA GLU A 288 43.21 2.48 0.63
C GLU A 288 41.87 2.90 1.25
N ILE A 289 41.46 2.22 2.32
CA ILE A 289 40.18 2.53 2.97
C ILE A 289 40.13 3.95 3.53
N ASP A 290 41.28 4.54 3.86
CA ASP A 290 41.39 5.92 4.35
C ASP A 290 41.10 6.97 3.26
N ASP A 291 41.20 6.59 1.99
CA ASP A 291 40.82 7.44 0.84
C ASP A 291 39.31 7.37 0.53
N VAL A 292 38.59 6.43 1.15
CA VAL A 292 37.13 6.33 1.04
C VAL A 292 36.44 7.26 2.03
N GLU A 293 35.39 7.94 1.58
CA GLU A 293 34.58 8.83 2.40
C GLU A 293 34.20 8.21 3.77
N PRO A 294 34.13 9.02 4.84
CA PRO A 294 33.96 8.49 6.18
C PRO A 294 32.55 7.95 6.42
N VAL A 295 32.41 7.07 7.42
CA VAL A 295 31.13 6.51 7.87
C VAL A 295 30.07 7.59 8.09
N SER A 296 30.46 8.75 8.62
CA SER A 296 29.57 9.88 8.91
C SER A 296 28.87 10.46 7.68
N GLU A 297 29.42 10.31 6.47
CA GLU A 297 28.77 10.75 5.23
C GLU A 297 27.86 9.66 4.66
N ILE A 298 28.29 8.40 4.70
CA ILE A 298 27.52 7.26 4.18
C ILE A 298 26.21 7.08 4.96
N VAL A 299 26.23 7.20 6.30
CA VAL A 299 25.02 7.00 7.12
C VAL A 299 23.91 8.00 6.83
N LYS A 300 24.22 9.20 6.29
CA LYS A 300 23.21 10.20 5.91
C LYS A 300 22.31 9.72 4.76
N ARG A 301 22.78 8.73 3.98
CA ARG A 301 22.02 8.07 2.91
C ARG A 301 21.11 6.97 3.44
N PHE A 302 21.19 6.65 4.74
CA PHE A 302 20.39 5.60 5.36
C PHE A 302 19.10 6.17 5.98
N SER A 303 18.05 5.36 5.91
CA SER A 303 16.81 5.65 6.59
C SER A 303 16.23 4.40 7.25
N THR A 304 15.51 4.58 8.36
CA THR A 304 14.64 3.52 8.84
C THR A 304 13.34 3.51 8.05
N GLY A 305 12.89 2.31 7.67
CA GLY A 305 11.69 2.13 6.86
C GLY A 305 10.42 2.61 7.58
N ALA A 306 9.42 2.97 6.78
CA ALA A 306 8.12 3.46 7.24
C ALA A 306 7.36 2.42 8.09
N MET A 307 7.42 2.53 9.43
CA MET A 307 6.80 1.59 10.36
C MET A 307 5.89 2.34 11.33
N SER A 308 4.57 2.21 11.14
CA SER A 308 3.60 3.05 11.85
C SER A 308 3.62 2.87 13.37
N TYR A 309 3.56 3.97 14.11
CA TYR A 309 3.09 3.96 15.50
C TYR A 309 1.69 3.32 15.57
N GLY A 310 1.54 2.32 16.44
CA GLY A 310 0.40 1.40 16.49
C GLY A 310 0.76 0.00 16.01
N SER A 311 1.47 -0.11 14.87
CA SER A 311 2.07 -1.40 14.46
C SER A 311 3.22 -1.75 15.40
N ILE A 312 4.11 -0.79 15.62
CA ILE A 312 5.17 -0.85 16.64
C ILE A 312 4.83 0.05 17.83
N SER A 313 5.42 -0.26 18.99
CA SER A 313 5.31 0.48 20.23
C SER A 313 5.95 1.86 20.12
N ALA A 314 5.56 2.78 21.03
CA ALA A 314 6.19 4.10 21.12
C ALA A 314 7.69 3.98 21.40
N GLU A 315 8.08 3.04 22.28
CA GLU A 315 9.46 2.82 22.68
C GLU A 315 10.34 2.42 21.49
N ALA A 316 9.87 1.48 20.65
CA ALA A 316 10.58 1.09 19.44
C ALA A 316 10.63 2.23 18.42
N HIS A 317 9.52 2.94 18.22
CA HIS A 317 9.44 4.04 17.24
C HIS A 317 10.35 5.23 17.61
N GLU A 318 10.36 5.63 18.88
CA GLU A 318 11.20 6.71 19.39
C GLU A 318 12.68 6.32 19.42
N THR A 319 12.99 5.07 19.78
CA THR A 319 14.36 4.54 19.74
C THR A 319 14.98 4.68 18.35
N LEU A 320 14.21 4.37 17.31
CA LEU A 320 14.66 4.53 15.93
C LEU A 320 14.85 6.00 15.57
N ALA A 321 13.92 6.89 15.95
CA ALA A 321 14.06 8.32 15.68
C ALA A 321 15.32 8.92 16.34
N ILE A 322 15.52 8.66 17.64
CA ILE A 322 16.69 9.13 18.39
C ILE A 322 17.99 8.62 17.76
N ALA A 323 18.03 7.34 17.37
CA ALA A 323 19.22 6.76 16.75
C ALA A 323 19.54 7.39 15.39
N MET A 324 18.53 7.60 14.54
CA MET A 324 18.77 8.15 13.19
C MET A 324 19.16 9.63 13.26
N ASN A 325 18.49 10.41 14.11
CA ASN A 325 18.77 11.83 14.28
C ASN A 325 20.18 12.08 14.84
N SER A 326 20.69 11.20 15.72
CA SER A 326 22.03 11.36 16.30
C SER A 326 23.17 11.16 15.31
N ILE A 327 22.91 10.48 14.18
CA ILE A 327 23.89 10.24 13.10
C ILE A 327 23.53 11.01 11.81
N ALA A 328 22.64 12.02 11.90
CA ALA A 328 22.14 12.80 10.76
C ALA A 328 21.53 11.95 9.62
N ALA A 329 21.06 10.75 9.94
CA ALA A 329 20.28 9.90 9.07
C ALA A 329 18.78 10.16 9.30
N LYS A 330 17.91 9.40 8.63
CA LYS A 330 16.47 9.69 8.66
C LYS A 330 15.62 8.56 9.25
N SER A 331 14.62 8.89 10.04
CA SER A 331 13.57 7.95 10.45
C SER A 331 12.23 8.32 9.84
N ASN A 332 11.33 7.34 9.72
CA ASN A 332 10.04 7.50 9.04
C ASN A 332 8.86 7.13 9.95
N THR A 333 7.85 7.98 10.02
CA THR A 333 6.67 7.79 10.88
C THR A 333 5.82 6.56 10.52
N GLY A 334 5.90 6.10 9.27
CA GLY A 334 4.87 5.26 8.68
C GLY A 334 3.49 5.93 8.69
N GLU A 335 2.45 5.14 8.44
CA GLU A 335 1.07 5.62 8.25
C GLU A 335 0.32 5.94 9.55
N GLY A 336 1.03 6.01 10.68
CA GLY A 336 0.40 6.02 12.00
C GLY A 336 0.08 7.39 12.58
N GLY A 337 0.51 8.46 11.89
CA GLY A 337 0.70 9.76 12.52
C GLY A 337 1.93 9.77 13.43
N GLU A 338 2.16 10.91 14.07
CA GLU A 338 3.19 11.10 15.08
C GLU A 338 2.61 11.94 16.22
N ASP A 339 2.99 11.62 17.45
CA ASP A 339 2.51 12.38 18.61
C ASP A 339 3.01 13.83 18.54
N VAL A 340 2.14 14.80 18.85
CA VAL A 340 2.41 16.24 18.76
C VAL A 340 3.61 16.64 19.62
N ASP A 341 3.77 16.02 20.79
CA ASP A 341 4.88 16.32 21.70
C ASP A 341 6.25 15.99 21.08
N ARG A 342 6.29 15.04 20.13
CA ARG A 342 7.52 14.67 19.40
C ARG A 342 7.84 15.63 18.27
N LEU A 343 6.86 16.36 17.74
CA LEU A 343 7.09 17.26 16.59
C LEU A 343 8.06 18.39 16.94
N TYR A 344 8.07 18.81 18.21
CA TYR A 344 8.91 19.89 18.73
C TYR A 344 10.09 19.39 19.59
N ASP A 345 10.36 18.10 19.58
CA ASP A 345 11.49 17.46 20.27
C ASP A 345 12.46 16.89 19.22
N PRO A 346 13.49 17.65 18.78
CA PRO A 346 14.32 17.27 17.64
C PRO A 346 14.95 15.86 17.75
N PRO A 347 15.46 15.41 18.92
CA PRO A 347 15.89 14.02 19.09
C PRO A 347 14.82 12.98 18.79
N ARG A 348 13.55 13.20 19.17
CA ARG A 348 12.48 12.20 19.03
C ARG A 348 11.62 12.36 17.78
N ARG A 349 11.73 13.48 17.07
CA ARG A 349 10.99 13.78 15.83
C ARG A 349 11.43 12.88 14.69
N SER A 350 10.49 12.31 13.94
CA SER A 350 10.82 11.62 12.69
C SER A 350 11.01 12.63 11.55
N ALA A 351 12.14 12.54 10.85
CA ALA A 351 12.48 13.41 9.72
C ALA A 351 11.55 13.21 8.53
N ILE A 352 11.19 11.94 8.23
CA ILE A 352 10.29 11.57 7.14
C ILE A 352 8.89 11.34 7.68
N LYS A 353 7.91 12.02 7.10
CA LYS A 353 6.49 11.91 7.47
C LYS A 353 5.68 11.35 6.32
N GLN A 354 4.96 10.26 6.56
CA GLN A 354 4.23 9.56 5.53
C GLN A 354 2.79 10.06 5.37
N VAL A 355 2.39 10.32 4.13
CA VAL A 355 1.03 10.63 3.70
C VAL A 355 0.51 9.41 2.94
N ALA A 356 -0.34 8.61 3.59
CA ALA A 356 -0.94 7.39 3.05
C ALA A 356 -2.46 7.50 2.91
N SER A 357 -3.12 6.55 2.24
CA SER A 357 -4.56 6.58 1.92
C SER A 357 -5.50 6.77 3.12
N GLY A 358 -5.11 6.35 4.33
CA GLY A 358 -5.90 6.57 5.54
C GLY A 358 -5.87 8.01 6.07
N ARG A 359 -4.89 8.82 5.67
CA ARG A 359 -4.60 10.17 6.20
C ARG A 359 -4.55 10.25 7.73
N PHE A 360 -4.18 9.15 8.39
CA PHE A 360 -4.11 9.11 9.85
C PHE A 360 -3.02 10.05 10.36
N GLY A 361 -3.41 10.96 11.25
CA GLY A 361 -2.49 11.94 11.86
C GLY A 361 -1.90 12.95 10.89
N VAL A 362 -2.43 13.06 9.66
CA VAL A 362 -1.95 14.05 8.68
C VAL A 362 -2.67 15.37 8.93
N THR A 363 -2.00 16.28 9.63
CA THR A 363 -2.46 17.64 9.94
C THR A 363 -1.51 18.69 9.38
N SER A 364 -1.92 19.96 9.34
CA SER A 364 -1.02 21.07 9.00
C SER A 364 0.28 21.05 9.83
N GLU A 365 0.15 20.80 11.14
CA GLU A 365 1.27 20.78 12.09
C GLU A 365 2.21 19.59 11.85
N TYR A 366 1.64 18.42 11.56
CA TYR A 366 2.39 17.24 11.15
C TYR A 366 3.21 17.55 9.89
N LEU A 367 2.58 18.06 8.83
CA LEU A 367 3.24 18.34 7.55
C LEU A 367 4.34 19.41 7.66
N THR A 368 4.09 20.45 8.45
CA THR A 368 5.03 21.56 8.70
C THR A 368 6.31 21.09 9.41
N ASN A 369 6.23 20.07 10.26
CA ASN A 369 7.37 19.58 11.05
C ASN A 369 8.15 18.44 10.36
N ALA A 370 8.09 18.32 9.04
CA ALA A 370 8.77 17.29 8.25
C ALA A 370 9.98 17.85 7.48
N ASP A 371 11.02 17.03 7.33
CA ASP A 371 12.13 17.31 6.40
C ASP A 371 11.84 16.66 5.04
N ASP A 372 11.23 15.47 5.06
CA ASP A 372 10.74 14.77 3.88
C ASP A 372 9.27 14.34 4.09
N LEU A 373 8.43 14.51 3.06
CA LEU A 373 7.03 14.07 3.01
C LEU A 373 6.91 12.89 2.04
N GLN A 374 6.48 11.72 2.51
CA GLN A 374 6.40 10.52 1.68
C GLN A 374 4.96 10.15 1.32
N ILE A 375 4.61 10.31 0.05
CA ILE A 375 3.38 9.76 -0.53
C ILE A 375 3.56 8.24 -0.65
N LYS A 376 2.73 7.48 0.07
CA LYS A 376 2.79 6.02 0.05
C LYS A 376 1.75 5.44 -0.90
N ILE A 377 2.15 5.22 -2.16
CA ILE A 377 1.30 4.52 -3.14
C ILE A 377 1.13 3.06 -2.77
N ALA A 378 2.23 2.37 -2.41
CA ALA A 378 2.20 0.95 -2.06
C ALA A 378 3.32 0.56 -1.08
N GLN A 379 3.30 -0.70 -0.63
CA GLN A 379 4.40 -1.34 0.10
C GLN A 379 4.57 -2.79 -0.36
N GLY A 380 5.81 -3.29 -0.36
CA GLY A 380 6.13 -4.61 -0.91
C GLY A 380 5.37 -5.79 -0.30
N ALA A 381 5.04 -5.73 0.99
CA ALA A 381 4.32 -6.82 1.67
C ALA A 381 2.84 -6.97 1.29
N LYS A 382 2.25 -5.94 0.64
CA LYS A 382 0.86 -5.90 0.19
C LYS A 382 0.61 -4.80 -0.85
N PRO A 383 1.17 -4.91 -2.05
CA PRO A 383 0.87 -4.00 -3.15
C PRO A 383 -0.62 -4.10 -3.52
N GLY A 384 -1.20 -2.97 -3.93
CA GLY A 384 -2.63 -2.86 -4.27
C GLY A 384 -3.59 -2.93 -3.07
N GLU A 385 -3.09 -2.77 -1.83
CA GLU A 385 -3.90 -2.76 -0.62
C GLU A 385 -3.49 -1.65 0.36
N GLY A 386 -4.42 -1.27 1.23
CA GLY A 386 -4.18 -0.28 2.29
C GLY A 386 -3.51 -0.84 3.55
N GLY A 387 -3.09 0.09 4.42
CA GLY A 387 -2.67 -0.16 5.79
C GLY A 387 -3.72 -0.93 6.59
N GLN A 388 -3.27 -1.77 7.52
CA GLN A 388 -4.15 -2.55 8.41
C GLN A 388 -3.62 -2.46 9.84
N LEU A 389 -4.47 -2.00 10.76
CA LEU A 389 -4.21 -2.05 12.19
C LEU A 389 -5.40 -2.73 12.88
N PRO A 390 -5.22 -3.92 13.46
CA PRO A 390 -6.29 -4.62 14.18
C PRO A 390 -6.85 -3.78 15.33
N GLY A 391 -8.17 -3.85 15.57
CA GLY A 391 -8.86 -3.02 16.55
C GLY A 391 -8.34 -3.16 17.98
N HIS A 392 -7.90 -4.36 18.37
CA HIS A 392 -7.27 -4.62 19.67
C HIS A 392 -5.88 -4.00 19.84
N LYS A 393 -5.31 -3.39 18.78
CA LYS A 393 -4.11 -2.54 18.86
C LYS A 393 -4.44 -1.05 18.86
N VAL A 394 -5.71 -0.67 18.69
CA VAL A 394 -6.15 0.74 18.66
C VAL A 394 -6.49 1.19 20.07
N TYR A 395 -5.46 1.30 20.91
CA TYR A 395 -5.55 1.83 22.26
C TYR A 395 -5.86 3.34 22.23
N PRO A 396 -6.32 3.95 23.35
CA PRO A 396 -6.70 5.37 23.39
C PRO A 396 -5.63 6.34 22.86
N TRP A 397 -4.35 6.11 23.14
CA TRP A 397 -3.25 6.95 22.62
C TRP A 397 -3.01 6.78 21.10
N ILE A 398 -3.23 5.57 20.56
CA ILE A 398 -3.19 5.33 19.11
C ILE A 398 -4.37 6.01 18.44
N ALA A 399 -5.57 5.84 19.00
CA ALA A 399 -6.79 6.45 18.51
C ALA A 399 -6.68 7.99 18.48
N LYS A 400 -6.13 8.59 19.54
CA LYS A 400 -5.81 10.03 19.61
C LYS A 400 -4.92 10.47 18.47
N THR A 401 -3.77 9.80 18.28
CA THR A 401 -2.78 10.17 17.24
C THR A 401 -3.37 10.06 15.83
N ARG A 402 -4.30 9.13 15.62
CA ARG A 402 -4.91 8.85 14.32
C ARG A 402 -6.23 9.60 14.08
N TYR A 403 -6.74 10.35 15.07
CA TYR A 403 -8.09 10.93 15.04
C TYR A 403 -9.15 9.86 14.73
N SER A 404 -9.10 8.76 15.46
CA SER A 404 -9.98 7.60 15.29
C SER A 404 -10.62 7.17 16.61
N THR A 405 -11.45 6.12 16.56
CA THR A 405 -12.12 5.55 17.75
C THR A 405 -11.28 4.43 18.39
N PRO A 406 -11.10 4.42 19.72
CA PRO A 406 -10.47 3.31 20.44
C PRO A 406 -11.18 1.97 20.19
N GLY A 407 -10.41 0.88 20.04
CA GLY A 407 -10.91 -0.48 19.88
C GLY A 407 -11.44 -0.84 18.49
N VAL A 408 -11.59 0.13 17.59
CA VAL A 408 -12.09 -0.08 16.23
C VAL A 408 -10.95 -0.35 15.26
N GLY A 409 -11.06 -1.41 14.45
CA GLY A 409 -10.03 -1.76 13.47
C GLY A 409 -9.88 -0.69 12.38
N LEU A 410 -8.65 -0.39 12.00
CA LEU A 410 -8.34 0.60 10.96
C LEU A 410 -7.84 -0.11 9.71
N ILE A 411 -8.72 -0.22 8.72
CA ILE A 411 -8.38 -0.69 7.38
C ILE A 411 -8.38 0.54 6.48
N SER A 412 -7.21 0.91 5.96
CA SER A 412 -7.11 2.04 5.06
C SER A 412 -7.70 1.67 3.69
N PRO A 413 -8.28 2.63 2.96
CA PRO A 413 -8.64 2.40 1.56
C PRO A 413 -7.42 1.91 0.76
N PRO A 414 -7.58 1.01 -0.22
CA PRO A 414 -6.47 0.64 -1.09
C PRO A 414 -5.90 1.82 -1.88
N PRO A 415 -6.71 2.65 -2.58
CA PRO A 415 -6.18 3.82 -3.27
C PRO A 415 -6.12 5.03 -2.33
N HIS A 416 -5.27 5.98 -2.69
CA HIS A 416 -5.46 7.37 -2.29
C HIS A 416 -6.67 7.92 -3.05
N HIS A 417 -7.68 8.43 -2.35
CA HIS A 417 -8.88 8.94 -3.05
C HIS A 417 -8.65 10.25 -3.80
N ASP A 418 -7.51 10.89 -3.56
CA ASP A 418 -7.00 12.04 -4.31
C ASP A 418 -5.87 11.67 -5.28
N ILE A 419 -5.76 10.39 -5.66
CA ILE A 419 -4.85 9.88 -6.69
C ILE A 419 -5.56 8.81 -7.52
N TYR A 420 -6.12 9.20 -8.66
CA TYR A 420 -6.64 8.26 -9.67
C TYR A 420 -5.85 8.28 -10.97
N SER A 421 -4.88 9.17 -11.07
CA SER A 421 -4.08 9.39 -12.27
C SER A 421 -2.71 10.00 -11.91
N ILE A 422 -1.84 10.16 -12.91
CA ILE A 422 -0.51 10.76 -12.68
C ILE A 422 -0.59 12.27 -12.42
N GLU A 423 -1.58 12.95 -13.02
CA GLU A 423 -1.87 14.35 -12.78
C GLU A 423 -2.38 14.59 -11.35
N ASP A 424 -3.06 13.62 -10.75
CA ASP A 424 -3.43 13.68 -9.34
C ASP A 424 -2.23 13.49 -8.40
N ILE A 425 -1.27 12.62 -8.76
CA ILE A 425 0.02 12.54 -8.03
C ILE A 425 0.71 13.90 -8.08
N LYS A 426 0.76 14.54 -9.26
CA LYS A 426 1.32 15.89 -9.41
C LYS A 426 0.57 16.90 -8.56
N GLN A 427 -0.75 16.81 -8.47
CA GLN A 427 -1.54 17.70 -7.62
C GLN A 427 -1.24 17.48 -6.14
N LEU A 428 -1.15 16.24 -5.65
CA LEU A 428 -0.77 15.97 -4.26
C LEU A 428 0.67 16.41 -3.95
N ILE A 429 1.63 16.24 -4.87
CA ILE A 429 3.00 16.78 -4.71
C ILE A 429 2.94 18.30 -4.54
N HIS A 430 2.16 18.98 -5.40
CA HIS A 430 1.96 20.42 -5.30
C HIS A 430 1.31 20.81 -3.96
N ASP A 431 0.30 20.07 -3.50
CA ASP A 431 -0.35 20.32 -2.22
C ASP A 431 0.62 20.20 -1.04
N LEU A 432 1.45 19.15 -1.03
CA LEU A 432 2.44 18.90 0.02
C LEU A 432 3.56 19.94 0.02
N LYS A 433 3.97 20.43 -1.15
CA LYS A 433 4.95 21.52 -1.26
C LYS A 433 4.40 22.87 -0.81
N ASN A 434 3.11 23.14 -1.02
CA ASN A 434 2.47 24.31 -0.42
C ASN A 434 2.29 24.15 1.09
N ALA A 435 2.00 22.94 1.59
CA ALA A 435 1.86 22.68 3.02
C ALA A 435 3.20 22.72 3.78
N ASN A 436 4.31 22.47 3.09
CA ASN A 436 5.66 22.67 3.61
C ASN A 436 6.65 22.93 2.45
N PRO A 437 7.01 24.20 2.19
CA PRO A 437 7.88 24.58 1.07
C PRO A 437 9.32 24.06 1.21
N MET A 438 9.75 23.72 2.42
CA MET A 438 11.12 23.24 2.70
C MET A 438 11.28 21.73 2.54
N ALA A 439 10.18 20.95 2.64
CA ALA A 439 10.27 19.49 2.64
C ALA A 439 10.49 18.92 1.24
N ARG A 440 11.27 17.84 1.12
CA ARG A 440 11.30 17.03 -0.11
C ARG A 440 10.07 16.14 -0.17
N VAL A 441 9.51 15.90 -1.36
CA VAL A 441 8.39 14.99 -1.55
C VAL A 441 8.87 13.67 -2.17
N HIS A 442 8.68 12.59 -1.43
CA HIS A 442 8.96 11.21 -1.83
C HIS A 442 7.69 10.56 -2.40
N VAL A 443 7.85 9.71 -3.41
CA VAL A 443 6.80 8.79 -3.87
C VAL A 443 7.29 7.36 -3.70
N LYS A 444 6.62 6.60 -2.83
CA LYS A 444 6.94 5.19 -2.54
C LYS A 444 6.14 4.25 -3.44
N LEU A 445 6.85 3.59 -4.35
CA LEU A 445 6.36 2.58 -5.28
C LEU A 445 6.83 1.18 -4.84
N VAL A 446 6.30 0.14 -5.48
CA VAL A 446 6.76 -1.25 -5.32
C VAL A 446 7.28 -1.72 -6.67
N ALA A 447 8.37 -2.49 -6.65
CA ALA A 447 8.91 -3.11 -7.84
C ALA A 447 7.87 -4.07 -8.45
N GLU A 448 7.60 -3.88 -9.74
CA GLU A 448 6.85 -4.76 -10.62
C GLU A 448 7.20 -4.36 -12.06
N ILE A 449 6.80 -5.15 -13.05
CA ILE A 449 6.97 -4.74 -14.44
C ILE A 449 6.26 -3.41 -14.75
N GLY A 450 7.00 -2.49 -15.37
CA GLY A 450 6.50 -1.17 -15.75
C GLY A 450 6.75 -0.09 -14.70
N VAL A 451 7.33 -0.42 -13.55
CA VAL A 451 7.63 0.56 -12.49
C VAL A 451 8.55 1.67 -12.97
N GLY A 452 9.46 1.42 -13.93
CA GLY A 452 10.32 2.46 -14.49
C GLY A 452 9.53 3.51 -15.27
N THR A 453 8.46 3.09 -15.96
CA THR A 453 7.55 4.02 -16.66
C THR A 453 6.79 4.89 -15.65
N VAL A 454 6.31 4.29 -14.57
CA VAL A 454 5.66 5.03 -13.47
C VAL A 454 6.65 6.01 -12.82
N ALA A 455 7.89 5.60 -12.58
CA ALA A 455 8.94 6.45 -12.03
C ALA A 455 9.26 7.66 -12.94
N ALA A 456 9.27 7.48 -14.26
CA ALA A 456 9.41 8.58 -15.21
C ALA A 456 8.23 9.56 -15.11
N GLY A 457 7.00 9.05 -14.98
CA GLY A 457 5.81 9.87 -14.69
C GLY A 457 5.94 10.67 -13.39
N VAL A 458 6.41 10.01 -12.33
CA VAL A 458 6.64 10.61 -10.99
C VAL A 458 7.70 11.72 -11.04
N SER A 459 8.79 11.53 -11.78
CA SER A 459 9.79 12.58 -12.01
C SER A 459 9.21 13.79 -12.76
N LYS A 460 8.39 13.55 -13.80
CA LYS A 460 7.65 14.62 -14.51
C LYS A 460 6.60 15.30 -13.63
N ALA A 461 6.04 14.58 -12.66
CA ALA A 461 5.14 15.10 -11.63
C ALA A 461 5.87 15.90 -10.55
N LYS A 462 7.19 16.10 -10.68
CA LYS A 462 8.05 16.91 -9.81
C LYS A 462 8.36 16.30 -8.45
N ALA A 463 8.25 14.98 -8.27
CA ALA A 463 8.75 14.37 -7.05
C ALA A 463 10.26 14.59 -6.91
N ASP A 464 10.72 14.82 -5.67
CA ASP A 464 12.15 14.99 -5.38
C ASP A 464 12.83 13.63 -5.18
N VAL A 465 12.08 12.62 -4.70
CA VAL A 465 12.57 11.26 -4.47
C VAL A 465 11.56 10.22 -4.96
N VAL A 466 12.03 9.18 -5.65
CA VAL A 466 11.25 7.97 -5.92
C VAL A 466 11.85 6.80 -5.14
N LEU A 467 11.02 6.10 -4.37
CA LEU A 467 11.42 4.91 -3.61
C LEU A 467 10.87 3.66 -4.28
N ILE A 468 11.74 2.72 -4.64
CA ILE A 468 11.38 1.41 -5.17
C ILE A 468 11.48 0.36 -4.06
N SER A 469 10.33 -0.15 -3.60
CA SER A 469 10.29 -1.22 -2.59
C SER A 469 10.25 -2.62 -3.19
N GLY A 470 11.05 -3.54 -2.67
CA GLY A 470 10.98 -4.96 -3.00
C GLY A 470 9.79 -5.68 -2.34
N HIS A 471 9.30 -6.75 -2.97
CA HIS A 471 8.24 -7.65 -2.46
C HIS A 471 8.54 -8.21 -1.06
N ASP A 472 9.82 -8.32 -0.71
CA ASP A 472 10.32 -8.89 0.54
C ASP A 472 10.25 -7.91 1.73
N GLY A 473 9.65 -6.73 1.56
CA GLY A 473 9.39 -5.77 2.62
C GLY A 473 8.60 -6.35 3.81
N GLY A 474 8.91 -5.87 5.03
CA GLY A 474 8.21 -6.28 6.25
C GLY A 474 6.81 -5.66 6.40
N THR A 475 5.98 -6.24 7.28
CA THR A 475 4.67 -5.69 7.66
C THR A 475 4.24 -6.15 9.05
N GLY A 476 3.51 -5.30 9.78
CA GLY A 476 2.87 -5.67 11.04
C GLY A 476 1.61 -6.51 10.87
N ALA A 477 0.90 -6.32 9.75
CA ALA A 477 -0.33 -7.05 9.40
C ALA A 477 -0.58 -7.01 7.87
N SER A 478 -0.75 -8.19 7.27
CA SER A 478 -1.05 -8.37 5.86
C SER A 478 -1.72 -9.73 5.63
N PRO A 479 -2.63 -9.87 4.64
CA PRO A 479 -3.05 -11.18 4.16
C PRO A 479 -1.84 -12.00 3.68
N LEU A 480 -1.82 -13.29 4.02
CA LEU A 480 -0.73 -14.20 3.62
C LEU A 480 -0.58 -14.28 2.09
N THR A 481 -1.69 -14.25 1.35
CA THR A 481 -1.69 -14.23 -0.11
C THR A 481 -0.86 -13.08 -0.67
N SER A 482 -0.96 -11.88 -0.10
CA SER A 482 -0.26 -10.70 -0.59
C SER A 482 1.21 -10.70 -0.19
N LEU A 483 1.53 -11.25 0.99
CA LEU A 483 2.91 -11.38 1.47
C LEU A 483 3.73 -12.34 0.59
N LYS A 484 3.10 -13.32 -0.04
CA LYS A 484 3.78 -14.33 -0.88
C LYS A 484 3.69 -14.07 -2.37
N HIS A 485 2.59 -13.48 -2.84
CA HIS A 485 2.24 -13.52 -4.26
C HIS A 485 2.04 -12.14 -4.90
N ALA A 486 2.58 -11.07 -4.30
CA ALA A 486 2.45 -9.72 -4.87
C ALA A 486 3.74 -8.90 -4.72
N GLY A 487 4.07 -8.14 -5.77
CA GLY A 487 5.32 -7.40 -5.91
C GLY A 487 6.45 -8.24 -6.53
N GLY A 488 7.48 -7.56 -7.01
CA GLY A 488 8.70 -8.14 -7.57
C GLY A 488 9.95 -7.83 -6.73
N PRO A 489 11.10 -8.46 -7.05
CA PRO A 489 12.40 -8.12 -6.46
C PRO A 489 12.79 -6.67 -6.75
N TRP A 490 13.36 -5.98 -5.76
CA TRP A 490 13.76 -4.58 -5.92
C TRP A 490 14.90 -4.45 -6.93
N GLU A 491 15.73 -5.48 -7.11
CA GLU A 491 16.83 -5.49 -8.07
C GLU A 491 16.31 -5.22 -9.49
N LEU A 492 15.18 -5.84 -9.86
CA LEU A 492 14.53 -5.65 -11.17
C LEU A 492 13.95 -4.26 -11.30
N GLY A 493 13.16 -3.84 -10.30
CA GLY A 493 12.47 -2.55 -10.34
C GLY A 493 13.44 -1.37 -10.31
N LEU A 494 14.55 -1.50 -9.56
CA LEU A 494 15.58 -0.47 -9.44
C LEU A 494 16.34 -0.30 -10.76
N ALA A 495 16.78 -1.39 -11.37
CA ALA A 495 17.46 -1.35 -12.67
C ALA A 495 16.54 -0.77 -13.76
N GLU A 496 15.28 -1.22 -13.83
CA GLU A 496 14.30 -0.67 -14.78
C GLU A 496 14.09 0.84 -14.57
N THR A 497 14.05 1.28 -13.31
CA THR A 497 13.91 2.70 -12.96
C THR A 497 15.11 3.52 -13.40
N GLN A 498 16.33 3.06 -13.09
CA GLN A 498 17.57 3.72 -13.52
C GLN A 498 17.63 3.86 -15.04
N GLN A 499 17.39 2.75 -15.75
CA GLN A 499 17.42 2.70 -17.21
C GLN A 499 16.37 3.64 -17.82
N THR A 500 15.13 3.56 -17.36
CA THR A 500 14.04 4.36 -17.93
C THR A 500 14.24 5.85 -17.69
N LEU A 501 14.74 6.26 -16.52
CA LEU A 501 14.99 7.67 -16.22
C LEU A 501 16.10 8.27 -17.08
N LEU A 502 17.20 7.54 -17.29
CA LEU A 502 18.31 7.97 -18.16
C LEU A 502 17.88 8.08 -19.62
N LEU A 503 17.16 7.06 -20.12
CA LEU A 503 16.61 7.03 -21.47
C LEU A 503 15.70 8.23 -21.77
N ASN A 504 15.05 8.80 -20.75
CA ASN A 504 14.07 9.87 -20.90
C ASN A 504 14.59 11.27 -20.53
N GLY A 505 15.85 11.43 -20.14
CA GLY A 505 16.36 12.75 -19.76
C GLY A 505 15.81 13.23 -18.40
N LEU A 506 15.57 12.31 -17.46
CA LEU A 506 14.90 12.59 -16.17
C LEU A 506 15.71 12.18 -14.93
N ARG A 507 16.85 11.50 -15.10
CA ARG A 507 17.58 10.89 -13.96
C ARG A 507 18.24 11.92 -13.04
N ASP A 508 18.73 13.01 -13.61
CA ASP A 508 19.43 14.09 -12.90
C ASP A 508 18.51 14.94 -11.98
N ARG A 509 17.19 14.77 -12.06
CA ARG A 509 16.19 15.60 -11.34
C ARG A 509 15.53 14.90 -10.16
N ILE A 510 15.84 13.63 -9.91
CA ILE A 510 15.17 12.84 -8.88
C ILE A 510 16.16 11.95 -8.16
N VAL A 511 16.07 11.90 -6.83
CA VAL A 511 16.81 10.93 -6.03
C VAL A 511 16.12 9.57 -6.14
N VAL A 512 16.88 8.52 -6.44
CA VAL A 512 16.34 7.15 -6.44
C VAL A 512 16.69 6.48 -5.10
N GLN A 513 15.67 6.06 -4.36
CA GLN A 513 15.80 5.33 -3.10
C GLN A 513 15.35 3.88 -3.28
N THR A 514 15.94 2.94 -2.54
CA THR A 514 15.44 1.55 -2.50
C THR A 514 15.29 1.02 -1.08
N ASP A 515 14.29 0.16 -0.87
CA ASP A 515 14.16 -0.68 0.32
C ASP A 515 13.66 -2.08 -0.09
N GLY A 516 13.80 -3.05 0.81
CA GLY A 516 13.49 -4.44 0.46
C GLY A 516 14.46 -5.38 1.17
N GLN A 517 14.24 -5.52 2.48
CA GLN A 517 15.00 -6.45 3.30
C GLN A 517 16.54 -6.31 3.16
N LEU A 518 17.06 -5.08 2.96
CA LEU A 518 18.48 -4.76 3.03
C LEU A 518 19.00 -5.09 4.44
N LYS A 519 20.10 -5.85 4.50
CA LYS A 519 20.63 -6.45 5.74
C LYS A 519 22.13 -6.23 5.96
N THR A 520 22.89 -6.02 4.88
CA THR A 520 24.36 -5.98 4.89
C THR A 520 24.88 -4.78 4.10
N GLY A 521 26.16 -4.44 4.25
CA GLY A 521 26.83 -3.43 3.40
C GLY A 521 26.91 -3.87 1.94
N ARG A 522 27.02 -5.18 1.68
CA ARG A 522 26.95 -5.75 0.34
C ARG A 522 25.64 -5.44 -0.37
N ASP A 523 24.50 -5.57 0.34
CA ASP A 523 23.18 -5.20 -0.21
C ASP A 523 23.13 -3.72 -0.65
N VAL A 524 23.73 -2.82 0.15
CA VAL A 524 23.80 -1.38 -0.15
C VAL A 524 24.65 -1.10 -1.39
N VAL A 525 25.81 -1.75 -1.50
CA VAL A 525 26.71 -1.57 -2.65
C VAL A 525 26.03 -2.05 -3.94
N ILE A 526 25.36 -3.20 -3.92
CA ILE A 526 24.59 -3.67 -5.09
C ILE A 526 23.49 -2.68 -5.47
N ALA A 527 22.73 -2.19 -4.49
CA ALA A 527 21.73 -1.18 -4.74
C ALA A 527 22.33 0.10 -5.33
N ALA A 528 23.50 0.54 -4.86
CA ALA A 528 24.21 1.70 -5.39
C ALA A 528 24.60 1.50 -6.85
N LEU A 529 25.25 0.37 -7.17
CA LEU A 529 25.66 0.03 -8.54
C LEU A 529 24.48 -0.07 -9.50
N LEU A 530 23.30 -0.50 -9.02
CA LEU A 530 22.05 -0.51 -9.79
C LEU A 530 21.35 0.87 -9.89
N GLY A 531 21.87 1.91 -9.21
CA GLY A 531 21.43 3.31 -9.39
C GLY A 531 20.76 3.97 -8.18
N ALA A 532 20.63 3.31 -7.03
CA ALA A 532 20.05 3.91 -5.82
C ALA A 532 21.06 4.83 -5.09
N GLU A 533 20.57 5.95 -4.57
CA GLU A 533 21.33 6.98 -3.84
C GLU A 533 21.05 6.99 -2.33
N GLU A 534 19.87 6.50 -1.92
CA GLU A 534 19.40 6.40 -0.54
C GLU A 534 18.87 4.98 -0.26
N TYR A 535 19.01 4.50 0.99
CA TYR A 535 18.75 3.09 1.35
C TYR A 535 17.88 2.98 2.60
N GLY A 536 16.79 2.23 2.49
CA GLY A 536 15.81 2.02 3.58
C GLY A 536 15.95 0.68 4.30
N PHE A 537 15.98 0.72 5.63
CA PHE A 537 16.11 -0.46 6.50
C PHE A 537 14.95 -0.55 7.49
N ALA A 538 14.16 -1.62 7.44
CA ALA A 538 13.03 -1.80 8.36
C ALA A 538 13.27 -2.94 9.36
N THR A 539 13.30 -4.18 8.88
CA THR A 539 13.35 -5.37 9.74
C THR A 539 14.67 -5.49 10.51
N ALA A 540 15.82 -5.20 9.89
CA ALA A 540 17.12 -5.33 10.56
C ALA A 540 17.25 -4.39 11.78
N PRO A 541 16.92 -3.08 11.70
CA PRO A 541 16.84 -2.22 12.89
C PRO A 541 15.90 -2.74 13.98
N LEU A 542 14.74 -3.31 13.64
CA LEU A 542 13.86 -3.93 14.64
C LEU A 542 14.48 -5.17 15.29
N VAL A 543 15.21 -6.00 14.54
CA VAL A 543 15.95 -7.14 15.09
C VAL A 543 17.03 -6.66 16.05
N VAL A 544 17.78 -5.62 15.67
CA VAL A 544 18.78 -4.96 16.53
C VAL A 544 18.14 -4.42 17.82
N SER A 545 16.95 -3.82 17.73
CA SER A 545 16.18 -3.37 18.90
C SER A 545 15.60 -4.51 19.75
N GLY A 546 15.69 -5.78 19.30
CA GLY A 546 15.31 -6.96 20.10
C GLY A 546 14.32 -7.92 19.43
N CYS A 547 13.89 -7.68 18.19
CA CYS A 547 12.94 -8.59 17.52
C CYS A 547 13.55 -9.98 17.33
N ILE A 548 12.78 -11.01 17.69
CA ILE A 548 13.16 -12.42 17.57
C ILE A 548 12.44 -13.17 16.43
N MET A 549 11.81 -12.43 15.52
CA MET A 549 11.14 -12.97 14.31
C MET A 549 10.03 -14.01 14.60
N MET A 550 9.28 -13.82 15.69
CA MET A 550 8.17 -14.71 16.07
C MET A 550 6.93 -14.59 15.15
N ARG A 551 6.81 -13.49 14.38
CA ARG A 551 5.73 -13.22 13.41
C ARG A 551 4.30 -13.13 13.99
N VAL A 552 4.19 -12.70 15.25
CA VAL A 552 2.90 -12.45 15.94
C VAL A 552 2.52 -10.96 16.03
N CYS A 553 3.09 -10.12 15.15
CA CYS A 553 2.97 -8.66 15.19
C CYS A 553 1.51 -8.15 15.15
N HIS A 554 0.65 -8.88 14.43
CA HIS A 554 -0.77 -8.56 14.25
C HIS A 554 -1.63 -8.97 15.46
N LEU A 555 -1.13 -9.83 16.34
CA LEU A 555 -1.88 -10.36 17.49
C LEU A 555 -1.77 -9.49 18.74
N ASP A 556 -0.92 -8.46 18.71
CA ASP A 556 -0.58 -7.64 19.89
C ASP A 556 0.18 -8.38 20.99
N THR A 557 0.68 -9.58 20.72
CA THR A 557 1.34 -10.46 21.70
C THR A 557 2.86 -10.50 21.55
N CYS A 558 3.48 -9.40 21.10
CA CYS A 558 4.92 -9.34 20.91
C CYS A 558 5.66 -9.55 22.25
N PRO A 559 6.48 -10.62 22.40
CA PRO A 559 7.06 -10.97 23.70
C PRO A 559 8.17 -10.02 24.16
N VAL A 560 8.67 -9.16 23.27
CA VAL A 560 9.81 -8.27 23.48
C VAL A 560 9.44 -6.78 23.38
N GLY A 561 8.14 -6.46 23.46
CA GLY A 561 7.67 -5.07 23.53
C GLY A 561 7.83 -4.23 22.26
N ILE A 562 8.08 -4.84 21.09
CA ILE A 562 8.26 -4.11 19.82
C ILE A 562 6.93 -3.92 19.09
N ALA A 563 6.27 -5.00 18.68
CA ALA A 563 5.09 -4.94 17.82
C ALA A 563 3.79 -5.11 18.63
N THR A 564 3.66 -4.37 19.72
CA THR A 564 2.53 -4.46 20.67
C THR A 564 2.20 -3.11 21.27
N GLN A 565 0.93 -2.88 21.57
CA GLN A 565 0.42 -1.74 22.33
C GLN A 565 0.09 -2.11 23.78
N ASN A 566 0.03 -3.40 24.12
CA ASN A 566 -0.15 -3.87 25.48
C ASN A 566 0.94 -3.30 26.43
N PRO A 567 0.58 -2.53 27.47
CA PRO A 567 1.55 -1.92 28.38
C PRO A 567 2.49 -2.91 29.08
N GLU A 568 2.00 -4.09 29.49
CA GLU A 568 2.81 -5.10 30.17
C GLU A 568 3.86 -5.71 29.24
N LEU A 569 3.52 -5.87 27.96
CA LEU A 569 4.46 -6.38 26.96
C LEU A 569 5.43 -5.28 26.51
N ARG A 570 4.97 -4.02 26.39
CA ARG A 570 5.84 -2.86 26.11
C ARG A 570 6.91 -2.67 27.17
N ALA A 571 6.60 -2.91 28.45
CA ALA A 571 7.58 -2.87 29.54
C ALA A 571 8.75 -3.86 29.37
N LYS A 572 8.64 -4.85 28.47
CA LYS A 572 9.71 -5.80 28.15
C LYS A 572 10.65 -5.31 27.05
N PHE A 573 10.41 -4.12 26.48
CA PHE A 573 11.29 -3.54 25.47
C PHE A 573 12.64 -3.19 26.08
N THR A 574 13.72 -3.66 25.45
CA THR A 574 15.11 -3.48 25.92
C THR A 574 16.02 -2.90 24.84
N GLY A 575 15.46 -2.50 23.70
CA GLY A 575 16.20 -1.82 22.65
C GLY A 575 16.70 -0.46 23.11
N LYS A 576 17.85 -0.04 22.58
CA LYS A 576 18.43 1.27 22.85
C LYS A 576 18.93 1.93 21.57
N PRO A 577 18.94 3.27 21.50
CA PRO A 577 19.41 3.98 20.31
C PRO A 577 20.84 3.59 19.91
N GLU A 578 21.73 3.34 20.87
CA GLU A 578 23.13 3.02 20.61
C GLU A 578 23.30 1.70 19.84
N PHE A 579 22.39 0.74 20.03
CA PHE A 579 22.44 -0.52 19.28
C PHE A 579 22.14 -0.30 17.81
N VAL A 580 21.17 0.58 17.52
CA VAL A 580 20.76 0.94 16.17
C VAL A 580 21.84 1.80 15.50
N VAL A 581 22.45 2.74 16.23
CA VAL A 581 23.62 3.51 15.77
C VAL A 581 24.76 2.57 15.38
N ASN A 582 25.14 1.64 16.27
CA ASN A 582 26.20 0.67 15.96
C ASN A 582 25.89 -0.15 14.71
N PHE A 583 24.63 -0.54 14.48
CA PHE A 583 24.22 -1.24 13.27
C PHE A 583 24.52 -0.43 12.00
N PHE A 584 24.09 0.84 11.96
CA PHE A 584 24.32 1.68 10.79
C PHE A 584 25.79 2.05 10.59
N GLU A 585 26.55 2.27 11.68
CA GLU A 585 28.00 2.45 11.61
C GLU A 585 28.69 1.20 11.02
N PHE A 586 28.28 0.00 11.42
CA PHE A 586 28.85 -1.25 10.91
C PHE A 586 28.50 -1.51 9.44
N VAL A 587 27.26 -1.25 9.04
CA VAL A 587 26.85 -1.33 7.63
C VAL A 587 27.66 -0.33 6.79
N ALA A 588 27.75 0.93 7.23
CA ALA A 588 28.53 1.94 6.52
C ALA A 588 30.03 1.57 6.45
N GLN A 589 30.60 1.01 7.51
CA GLN A 589 31.99 0.54 7.51
C GLN A 589 32.18 -0.60 6.50
N GLU A 590 31.25 -1.55 6.42
CA GLU A 590 31.31 -2.61 5.40
C GLU A 590 31.14 -2.07 3.97
N VAL A 591 30.31 -1.03 3.78
CA VAL A 591 30.22 -0.32 2.49
C VAL A 591 31.57 0.28 2.12
N ARG A 592 32.28 0.92 3.06
CA ARG A 592 33.64 1.48 2.81
C ARG A 592 34.63 0.41 2.39
N GLU A 593 34.60 -0.76 3.04
CA GLU A 593 35.45 -1.91 2.69
C GLU A 593 35.23 -2.36 1.25
N HIS A 594 33.96 -2.45 0.81
CA HIS A 594 33.63 -2.81 -0.56
C HIS A 594 33.98 -1.70 -1.56
N MET A 595 33.76 -0.43 -1.23
CA MET A 595 34.14 0.70 -2.07
C MET A 595 35.66 0.75 -2.29
N ALA A 596 36.44 0.55 -1.23
CA ALA A 596 37.90 0.47 -1.30
C ALA A 596 38.34 -0.66 -2.24
N ALA A 597 37.77 -1.86 -2.07
CA ALA A 597 38.06 -3.01 -2.92
C ALA A 597 37.68 -2.80 -4.40
N LEU A 598 36.60 -2.04 -4.66
CA LEU A 598 36.12 -1.72 -6.00
C LEU A 598 36.76 -0.45 -6.60
N GLY A 599 37.63 0.24 -5.86
CA GLY A 599 38.31 1.44 -6.35
C GLY A 599 37.39 2.66 -6.54
N PHE A 600 36.48 2.90 -5.60
CA PHE A 600 35.62 4.10 -5.54
C PHE A 600 35.87 4.89 -4.25
N ALA A 601 36.16 6.18 -4.38
CA ALA A 601 36.44 7.03 -3.20
C ALA A 601 35.16 7.56 -2.53
N SER A 602 34.05 7.63 -3.27
CA SER A 602 32.75 8.09 -2.74
C SER A 602 31.57 7.32 -3.34
N MET A 603 30.47 7.25 -2.60
CA MET A 603 29.20 6.69 -3.02
C MET A 603 28.71 7.39 -4.29
N GLN A 604 28.91 8.71 -4.38
CA GLN A 604 28.53 9.50 -5.55
C GLN A 604 29.20 8.99 -6.83
N GLU A 605 30.46 8.56 -6.73
CA GLU A 605 31.26 8.03 -7.82
C GLU A 605 30.92 6.57 -8.16
N MET A 606 30.32 5.83 -7.22
CA MET A 606 29.94 4.42 -7.39
C MET A 606 28.53 4.23 -7.97
N ILE A 607 27.62 5.18 -7.74
CA ILE A 607 26.20 4.99 -8.07
C ILE A 607 25.97 4.86 -9.59
N GLY A 608 25.25 3.80 -9.98
CA GLY A 608 24.91 3.52 -11.38
C GLY A 608 26.00 2.81 -12.19
N HIS A 609 27.14 2.47 -11.58
CA HIS A 609 28.23 1.72 -12.23
C HIS A 609 27.94 0.21 -12.31
N VAL A 610 26.89 -0.15 -13.04
CA VAL A 610 26.40 -1.53 -13.17
C VAL A 610 27.45 -2.49 -13.76
N GLU A 611 28.42 -1.97 -14.52
CA GLU A 611 29.52 -2.72 -15.11
C GLU A 611 30.49 -3.32 -14.07
N ALA A 612 30.43 -2.86 -12.81
CA ALA A 612 31.16 -3.43 -11.69
C ALA A 612 30.49 -4.70 -11.10
N LEU A 613 29.36 -5.14 -11.65
CA LEU A 613 28.70 -6.40 -11.30
C LEU A 613 29.00 -7.49 -12.34
N ASP A 614 29.13 -8.73 -11.87
CA ASP A 614 29.29 -9.95 -12.67
C ASP A 614 28.21 -10.98 -12.30
N THR A 615 27.76 -11.73 -13.28
CA THR A 615 26.59 -12.62 -13.20
C THR A 615 26.81 -14.00 -13.80
N ARG A 616 28.03 -14.33 -14.21
CA ARG A 616 28.34 -15.65 -14.79
C ARG A 616 27.87 -16.80 -13.88
N ASP A 617 28.12 -16.71 -12.58
CA ASP A 617 27.68 -17.70 -11.59
C ASP A 617 26.15 -17.85 -11.50
N ALA A 618 25.39 -16.79 -11.80
CA ALA A 618 23.93 -16.81 -11.80
C ALA A 618 23.37 -17.61 -12.98
N ILE A 619 24.02 -17.48 -14.13
CA ILE A 619 23.66 -18.16 -15.38
C ILE A 619 24.01 -19.66 -15.28
N ASP A 620 25.09 -20.00 -14.58
CA ASP A 620 25.62 -21.37 -14.49
C ASP A 620 24.94 -22.26 -13.41
N HIS A 621 24.03 -21.74 -12.58
CA HIS A 621 23.38 -22.50 -11.51
C HIS A 621 22.20 -23.35 -12.05
N TRP A 622 22.15 -24.66 -11.82
CA TRP A 622 21.16 -25.58 -12.46
C TRP A 622 19.65 -25.23 -12.32
N LYS A 623 19.18 -24.62 -11.22
CA LYS A 623 17.80 -24.09 -11.09
C LYS A 623 17.60 -22.68 -11.66
N ALA A 624 18.70 -21.99 -11.88
CA ALA A 624 18.77 -20.70 -12.55
C ALA A 624 19.24 -20.88 -14.01
N ASP A 625 19.45 -22.12 -14.46
CA ASP A 625 19.82 -22.47 -15.83
C ASP A 625 18.65 -22.03 -16.72
N GLY A 626 18.95 -21.14 -17.66
CA GLY A 626 17.95 -20.44 -18.46
C GLY A 626 17.46 -19.09 -17.91
N LEU A 627 17.94 -18.61 -16.76
CA LEU A 627 17.75 -17.22 -16.32
C LEU A 627 18.69 -16.28 -17.10
N ASP A 628 18.11 -15.37 -17.89
CA ASP A 628 18.78 -14.24 -18.53
C ASP A 628 18.62 -12.97 -17.68
N ILE A 629 19.62 -12.70 -16.85
CA ILE A 629 19.71 -11.47 -16.05
C ILE A 629 20.51 -10.36 -16.74
N GLY A 630 21.01 -10.60 -17.95
CA GLY A 630 21.75 -9.62 -18.75
C GLY A 630 21.01 -8.28 -18.94
N PRO A 631 19.68 -8.25 -19.22
CA PRO A 631 18.93 -7.01 -19.37
C PRO A 631 18.93 -6.09 -18.14
N ILE A 632 19.07 -6.63 -16.93
CA ILE A 632 19.14 -5.83 -15.69
C ILE A 632 20.49 -5.11 -15.60
N LEU A 633 21.55 -5.77 -16.09
CA LEU A 633 22.92 -5.29 -15.99
C LEU A 633 23.43 -4.59 -17.25
N ALA A 634 22.56 -4.41 -18.23
CA ALA A 634 22.90 -3.63 -19.41
C ALA A 634 23.21 -2.19 -18.98
N GLU A 635 24.39 -1.70 -19.39
CA GLU A 635 24.72 -0.28 -19.25
C GLU A 635 23.61 0.54 -19.93
N PRO A 636 22.91 1.42 -19.19
CA PRO A 636 21.80 2.15 -19.75
C PRO A 636 22.25 3.11 -20.84
N GLU A 637 21.46 3.22 -21.92
CA GLU A 637 21.66 4.31 -22.86
C GLU A 637 21.35 5.65 -22.18
N ASN A 638 22.24 6.62 -22.37
CA ASN A 638 22.10 7.97 -21.83
C ASN A 638 22.18 9.00 -22.97
N PRO A 639 21.15 9.09 -23.83
CA PRO A 639 21.16 9.96 -25.00
C PRO A 639 21.22 11.46 -24.65
N TYR A 640 20.88 11.82 -23.41
CA TYR A 640 20.87 13.19 -22.92
C TYR A 640 22.14 13.59 -22.14
N GLY A 641 23.10 12.67 -21.96
CA GLY A 641 24.37 12.95 -21.26
C GLY A 641 24.20 13.37 -19.80
N GLN A 642 23.19 12.83 -19.12
CA GLN A 642 22.89 13.16 -17.72
C GLN A 642 23.85 12.50 -16.74
N THR A 643 23.87 13.00 -15.52
CA THR A 643 24.48 12.28 -14.39
C THR A 643 23.67 11.03 -14.04
N ASN A 644 24.35 10.02 -13.47
CA ASN A 644 23.71 8.79 -12.98
C ASN A 644 22.93 8.97 -11.67
N THR A 645 22.96 10.17 -11.12
CA THR A 645 22.51 10.58 -9.78
C THR A 645 21.74 11.88 -9.87
N CYS A 646 20.99 12.25 -8.83
CA CYS A 646 20.36 13.56 -8.79
C CYS A 646 21.43 14.68 -8.72
N SER A 647 21.37 15.65 -9.63
CA SER A 647 22.26 16.82 -9.66
C SER A 647 21.55 18.14 -9.98
N VAL A 648 20.24 18.10 -10.24
CA VAL A 648 19.40 19.26 -10.55
C VAL A 648 18.19 19.26 -9.63
N ALA A 649 17.96 20.37 -8.92
CA ALA A 649 16.79 20.52 -8.08
C ALA A 649 15.50 20.68 -8.91
N GLN A 650 14.38 20.20 -8.37
CA GLN A 650 13.07 20.41 -8.98
C GLN A 650 12.55 21.82 -8.68
N ASP A 651 12.11 22.52 -9.72
CA ASP A 651 11.28 23.72 -9.58
C ASP A 651 9.80 23.34 -9.46
N HIS A 652 9.19 23.80 -8.36
CA HIS A 652 7.82 23.56 -7.94
C HIS A 652 6.88 24.74 -8.20
N GLY A 653 7.38 25.88 -8.67
CA GLY A 653 6.58 27.06 -9.03
C GLY A 653 5.86 27.73 -7.85
N LEU A 654 6.41 27.62 -6.63
CA LEU A 654 5.78 28.16 -5.42
C LEU A 654 5.75 29.69 -5.37
N ASP A 655 6.66 30.35 -6.08
CA ASP A 655 6.72 31.82 -6.18
C ASP A 655 5.55 32.40 -7.00
N GLU A 656 4.91 31.59 -7.84
CA GLU A 656 3.75 31.97 -8.65
C GLU A 656 2.41 31.69 -7.95
N ALA A 657 2.43 31.09 -6.76
CA ALA A 657 1.23 30.74 -6.01
C ALA A 657 0.48 32.00 -5.54
N LEU A 658 -0.86 31.98 -5.65
CA LEU A 658 -1.72 33.08 -5.16
C LEU A 658 -1.47 33.38 -3.67
N ASP A 659 -1.11 32.35 -2.90
CA ASP A 659 -0.81 32.44 -1.48
C ASP A 659 0.36 33.39 -1.17
N GLN A 660 1.29 33.64 -2.09
CA GLN A 660 2.35 34.64 -1.87
C GLN A 660 1.75 36.02 -1.59
N GLU A 661 0.70 36.39 -2.34
CA GLU A 661 -0.03 37.64 -2.13
C GLU A 661 -0.88 37.59 -0.86
N LEU A 662 -1.50 36.44 -0.56
CA LEU A 662 -2.26 36.25 0.68
C LEU A 662 -1.37 36.40 1.92
N ILE A 663 -0.16 35.85 1.90
CA ILE A 663 0.83 35.97 2.98
C ILE A 663 1.24 37.43 3.14
N ARG A 664 1.53 38.13 2.04
CA ARG A 664 1.90 39.54 2.07
C ARG A 664 0.79 40.40 2.70
N LEU A 665 -0.48 40.14 2.35
CA LEU A 665 -1.62 40.88 2.89
C LEU A 665 -1.95 40.48 4.34
N ALA A 666 -1.65 39.23 4.73
CA ALA A 666 -1.89 38.69 6.07
C ALA A 666 -0.74 38.93 7.06
N GLU A 667 0.33 39.63 6.68
CA GLU A 667 1.48 39.95 7.53
C GLU A 667 1.09 40.50 8.93
N PRO A 668 0.14 41.44 9.07
CA PRO A 668 -0.32 41.90 10.40
C PRO A 668 -0.85 40.77 11.30
N ALA A 669 -1.59 39.82 10.73
CA ALA A 669 -2.10 38.66 11.45
C ALA A 669 -0.98 37.68 11.81
N LEU A 670 -0.03 37.46 10.89
CA LEU A 670 1.08 36.53 11.06
C LEU A 670 2.11 37.03 12.11
N GLU A 671 2.33 38.33 12.21
CA GLU A 671 3.31 38.90 13.14
C GLU A 671 2.71 39.24 14.50
N ARG A 672 1.48 39.77 14.53
CA ARG A 672 0.88 40.38 15.71
C ARG A 672 -0.46 39.77 16.13
N GLY A 673 -1.00 38.82 15.38
CA GLY A 673 -2.32 38.24 15.65
C GLY A 673 -3.47 39.23 15.44
N GLU A 674 -3.27 40.27 14.63
CA GLU A 674 -4.30 41.25 14.28
C GLU A 674 -5.32 40.66 13.30
N ARG A 675 -6.58 41.10 13.38
CA ARG A 675 -7.60 40.69 12.41
C ARG A 675 -7.34 41.33 11.06
N VAL A 676 -7.36 40.52 10.00
CA VAL A 676 -7.16 40.91 8.60
C VAL A 676 -8.31 40.40 7.75
N GLU A 677 -8.81 41.27 6.86
CA GLU A 677 -9.82 40.93 5.86
C GLU A 677 -9.27 41.17 4.44
N ILE A 678 -9.47 40.20 3.55
CA ILE A 678 -8.95 40.22 2.16
C ILE A 678 -10.12 39.90 1.20
N ASP A 679 -10.30 40.69 0.14
CA ASP A 679 -11.23 40.40 -0.96
C ASP A 679 -10.48 40.45 -2.30
N MET A 680 -10.50 39.34 -3.06
CA MET A 680 -9.78 39.27 -4.34
C MET A 680 -10.37 38.21 -5.31
N PRO A 681 -10.05 38.26 -6.61
CA PRO A 681 -10.53 37.25 -7.56
C PRO A 681 -9.76 35.93 -7.45
N VAL A 682 -10.39 34.82 -7.85
CA VAL A 682 -9.77 33.50 -8.00
C VAL A 682 -10.15 32.84 -9.32
N ARG A 683 -9.26 32.02 -9.88
CA ARG A 683 -9.47 31.26 -11.12
C ARG A 683 -9.05 29.81 -10.93
N ASN A 684 -9.55 28.92 -11.79
CA ASN A 684 -9.32 27.48 -11.69
C ASN A 684 -7.83 27.07 -11.79
N VAL A 685 -6.97 27.95 -12.33
CA VAL A 685 -5.51 27.77 -12.36
C VAL A 685 -4.86 28.01 -10.99
N ASN A 686 -5.53 28.75 -10.09
CA ASN A 686 -5.10 28.95 -8.72
C ASN A 686 -5.50 27.71 -7.92
N ARG A 687 -4.52 26.84 -7.71
CA ARG A 687 -4.68 25.55 -7.01
C ARG A 687 -4.11 25.67 -5.61
N THR A 688 -4.62 24.86 -4.69
CA THR A 688 -4.10 24.75 -3.33
C THR A 688 -4.11 26.08 -2.55
N VAL A 689 -5.11 26.92 -2.84
CA VAL A 689 -5.20 28.28 -2.27
C VAL A 689 -5.45 28.24 -0.76
N GLY A 690 -4.69 29.01 -0.01
CA GLY A 690 -4.72 29.15 1.44
C GLY A 690 -3.79 28.21 2.19
N THR A 691 -3.22 27.19 1.53
CA THR A 691 -2.40 26.17 2.17
C THR A 691 -1.01 26.68 2.55
N LEU A 692 -0.37 27.49 1.71
CA LEU A 692 0.96 28.04 2.02
C LEU A 692 0.86 29.15 3.07
N LEU A 693 -0.21 29.95 3.03
CA LEU A 693 -0.57 30.82 4.16
C LEU A 693 -0.79 30.01 5.44
N GLY A 694 -1.50 28.88 5.34
CA GLY A 694 -1.72 27.95 6.44
C GLY A 694 -0.42 27.42 7.03
N HIS A 695 0.56 27.08 6.21
CA HIS A 695 1.91 26.72 6.66
C HIS A 695 2.54 27.84 7.50
N GLU A 696 2.50 29.09 7.04
CA GLU A 696 3.07 30.23 7.75
C GLU A 696 2.37 30.48 9.10
N VAL A 697 1.05 30.26 9.19
CA VAL A 697 0.31 30.30 10.46
C VAL A 697 0.78 29.17 11.39
N THR A 698 0.76 27.92 10.92
CA THR A 698 1.13 26.75 11.73
C THR A 698 2.59 26.80 12.19
N LYS A 699 3.51 27.30 11.36
CA LYS A 699 4.92 27.45 11.73
C LYS A 699 5.12 28.43 12.90
N ARG A 700 4.30 29.47 13.00
CA ARG A 700 4.38 30.49 14.08
C ARG A 700 3.55 30.11 15.30
N TYR A 701 2.36 29.58 15.09
CA TYR A 701 1.34 29.38 16.12
C TYR A 701 1.03 27.91 16.43
N ARG A 702 1.77 26.97 15.81
CA ARG A 702 1.65 25.52 16.02
C ARG A 702 0.23 25.00 15.73
N GLY A 703 -0.15 23.88 16.33
CA GLY A 703 -1.49 23.29 16.22
C GLY A 703 -2.60 24.15 16.82
N ASP A 704 -2.30 25.04 17.76
CA ASP A 704 -3.29 25.96 18.35
C ASP A 704 -3.80 26.98 17.32
N GLY A 705 -2.95 27.39 16.38
CA GLY A 705 -3.29 28.33 15.33
C GLY A 705 -3.64 29.73 15.86
N LEU A 706 -4.50 30.44 15.13
CA LEU A 706 -4.98 31.77 15.52
C LEU A 706 -6.44 31.69 16.00
N PRO A 707 -6.94 32.69 16.76
CA PRO A 707 -8.36 32.81 17.06
C PRO A 707 -9.23 32.79 15.79
N ASP A 708 -10.44 32.23 15.87
CA ASP A 708 -11.34 32.12 14.71
C ASP A 708 -11.62 33.49 14.06
N GLY A 709 -11.53 33.55 12.73
CA GLY A 709 -11.73 34.79 11.95
C GLY A 709 -10.61 35.83 12.07
N THR A 710 -9.43 35.46 12.57
CA THR A 710 -8.26 36.37 12.57
C THR A 710 -7.83 36.70 11.14
N ILE A 711 -7.83 35.72 10.23
CA ILE A 711 -7.63 35.95 8.80
C ILE A 711 -8.91 35.53 8.07
N ASP A 712 -9.64 36.50 7.50
CA ASP A 712 -10.88 36.27 6.75
C ASP A 712 -10.69 36.68 5.29
N ILE A 713 -10.78 35.71 4.38
CA ILE A 713 -10.46 35.88 2.96
C ILE A 713 -11.70 35.55 2.13
N THR A 714 -12.20 36.54 1.39
CA THR A 714 -13.26 36.37 0.40
C THR A 714 -12.66 36.30 -1.00
N LEU A 715 -12.95 35.22 -1.71
CA LEU A 715 -12.50 34.94 -3.06
C LEU A 715 -13.68 34.84 -4.01
N ARG A 716 -13.57 35.47 -5.19
CA ARG A 716 -14.66 35.54 -6.18
C ARG A 716 -14.23 34.90 -7.50
N GLY A 717 -14.98 33.90 -7.96
CA GLY A 717 -14.70 33.15 -9.19
C GLY A 717 -14.71 31.65 -8.99
N SER A 718 -13.94 30.93 -9.79
CA SER A 718 -13.87 29.45 -9.73
C SER A 718 -12.54 29.02 -9.15
N ALA A 719 -12.51 28.32 -8.02
CA ALA A 719 -11.28 27.86 -7.39
C ALA A 719 -10.75 26.57 -8.04
N GLY A 720 -9.43 26.46 -8.18
CA GLY A 720 -8.78 25.23 -8.65
C GLY A 720 -8.84 24.09 -7.63
N GLN A 721 -8.16 22.99 -7.97
CA GLN A 721 -8.04 21.82 -7.10
C GLN A 721 -7.47 22.17 -5.73
N SER A 722 -7.90 21.45 -4.69
CA SER A 722 -7.35 21.53 -3.32
C SER A 722 -7.53 22.89 -2.62
N PHE A 723 -8.59 23.64 -2.95
CA PHE A 723 -8.91 24.89 -2.26
C PHE A 723 -9.04 24.69 -0.74
N GLY A 724 -8.29 25.45 0.06
CA GLY A 724 -8.30 25.34 1.52
C GLY A 724 -7.74 24.03 2.05
N ALA A 725 -6.84 23.36 1.32
CA ALA A 725 -6.20 22.14 1.81
C ALA A 725 -5.33 22.41 3.05
N PHE A 726 -5.37 21.51 4.03
CA PHE A 726 -4.60 21.58 5.28
C PHE A 726 -4.76 22.90 6.06
N LEU A 727 -5.87 23.62 5.87
CA LEU A 727 -6.04 24.94 6.46
C LEU A 727 -6.15 24.85 8.00
N PRO A 728 -5.28 25.56 8.76
CA PRO A 728 -5.29 25.52 10.22
C PRO A 728 -6.35 26.42 10.83
N ALA A 729 -6.54 26.31 12.15
CA ALA A 729 -7.41 27.19 12.92
C ALA A 729 -7.00 28.68 12.78
N GLY A 730 -8.02 29.54 12.70
CA GLY A 730 -7.88 30.99 12.60
C GLY A 730 -7.90 31.57 11.19
N VAL A 731 -7.85 30.72 10.16
CA VAL A 731 -8.06 31.13 8.76
C VAL A 731 -9.45 30.74 8.29
N SER A 732 -10.18 31.71 7.74
CA SER A 732 -11.48 31.54 7.08
C SER A 732 -11.36 31.86 5.59
N LEU A 733 -11.77 30.94 4.73
CA LEU A 733 -11.90 31.17 3.29
C LEU A 733 -13.37 31.13 2.89
N ARG A 734 -13.85 32.21 2.29
CA ARG A 734 -15.18 32.33 1.67
C ARG A 734 -15.03 32.39 0.16
N LEU A 735 -15.62 31.44 -0.54
CA LEU A 735 -15.65 31.39 -2.00
C LEU A 735 -17.04 31.74 -2.51
N ILE A 736 -17.12 32.82 -3.26
CA ILE A 736 -18.31 33.25 -3.99
C ILE A 736 -18.14 32.81 -5.44
N GLY A 737 -18.77 31.68 -5.79
CA GLY A 737 -18.62 31.00 -7.06
C GLY A 737 -18.64 29.47 -6.89
N ASP A 738 -17.67 28.78 -7.49
CA ASP A 738 -17.57 27.32 -7.52
C ASP A 738 -16.13 26.81 -7.27
N ALA A 739 -15.98 25.56 -6.86
CA ALA A 739 -14.67 24.92 -6.64
C ALA A 739 -14.53 23.62 -7.43
N ASN A 740 -13.29 23.23 -7.72
CA ASN A 740 -13.00 21.89 -8.26
C ASN A 740 -12.92 20.84 -7.12
N ASP A 741 -12.28 19.70 -7.37
CA ASP A 741 -12.12 18.61 -6.41
C ASP A 741 -11.21 19.00 -5.21
N TYR A 742 -11.25 18.15 -4.18
CA TYR A 742 -10.37 18.21 -3.02
C TYR A 742 -10.54 19.47 -2.14
N LEU A 743 -11.66 20.18 -2.25
CA LEU A 743 -12.03 21.26 -1.34
C LEU A 743 -11.84 20.82 0.13
N GLY A 744 -11.05 21.57 0.90
CA GLY A 744 -10.80 21.28 2.31
C GLY A 744 -10.10 19.94 2.58
N LYS A 745 -9.35 19.40 1.61
CA LYS A 745 -8.51 18.22 1.79
C LYS A 745 -7.62 18.37 3.03
N GLY A 746 -7.69 17.40 3.95
CA GLY A 746 -6.91 17.42 5.19
C GLY A 746 -7.18 18.63 6.09
N LEU A 747 -8.37 19.23 6.04
CA LEU A 747 -8.73 20.40 6.86
C LEU A 747 -8.33 20.21 8.33
N SER A 748 -7.62 21.20 8.88
CA SER A 748 -6.91 21.11 10.16
C SER A 748 -7.34 22.21 11.15
N GLY A 749 -8.62 22.61 11.10
CA GLY A 749 -9.20 23.60 12.02
C GLY A 749 -9.75 24.85 11.36
N GLY A 750 -9.38 25.14 10.11
CA GLY A 750 -9.88 26.30 9.37
C GLY A 750 -11.38 26.21 9.02
N ARG A 751 -11.92 27.33 8.52
CA ARG A 751 -13.33 27.41 8.10
C ARG A 751 -13.43 27.70 6.60
N LEU A 752 -14.22 26.90 5.91
CA LEU A 752 -14.49 27.05 4.47
C LEU A 752 -15.98 27.32 4.25
N VAL A 753 -16.28 28.35 3.48
CA VAL A 753 -17.65 28.69 3.07
C VAL A 753 -17.67 28.78 1.55
N VAL A 754 -18.54 28.02 0.89
CA VAL A 754 -18.69 28.04 -0.57
C VAL A 754 -20.15 28.27 -0.91
N HIS A 755 -20.43 29.30 -1.70
CA HIS A 755 -21.76 29.54 -2.23
C HIS A 755 -21.69 30.21 -3.61
N PRO A 756 -22.68 29.99 -4.48
CA PRO A 756 -22.79 30.71 -5.74
C PRO A 756 -22.89 32.22 -5.54
N ASP A 757 -22.54 32.98 -6.57
CA ASP A 757 -22.83 34.42 -6.59
C ASP A 757 -24.34 34.65 -6.49
N GLU A 758 -24.78 35.64 -5.70
CA GLU A 758 -26.19 35.97 -5.50
C GLU A 758 -26.92 36.34 -6.81
N ARG A 759 -26.18 36.74 -7.83
CA ARG A 759 -26.70 37.06 -9.18
C ARG A 759 -26.90 35.82 -10.06
N SER A 760 -26.53 34.63 -9.58
CA SER A 760 -26.67 33.38 -10.33
C SER A 760 -28.16 33.09 -10.59
N PRO A 761 -28.57 32.79 -11.84
CA PRO A 761 -29.99 32.60 -12.17
C PRO A 761 -30.53 31.21 -11.81
N PHE A 762 -29.67 30.28 -11.41
CA PHE A 762 -30.03 28.88 -11.13
C PHE A 762 -30.34 28.64 -9.64
N VAL A 763 -31.05 27.55 -9.38
CA VAL A 763 -31.34 27.05 -8.04
C VAL A 763 -30.13 26.26 -7.54
N ALA A 764 -29.48 26.75 -6.47
CA ALA A 764 -28.19 26.23 -6.02
C ALA A 764 -28.25 24.74 -5.62
N GLU A 765 -29.33 24.33 -4.96
CA GLU A 765 -29.53 22.96 -4.50
C GLU A 765 -29.77 21.93 -5.62
N GLU A 766 -29.85 22.37 -6.87
CA GLU A 766 -29.94 21.52 -8.06
C GLU A 766 -28.65 21.51 -8.89
N GLN A 767 -27.62 22.26 -8.48
CA GLN A 767 -26.40 22.46 -9.26
C GLN A 767 -25.15 22.00 -8.50
N ILE A 768 -24.18 21.49 -9.25
CA ILE A 768 -22.87 21.13 -8.71
C ILE A 768 -22.07 22.41 -8.46
N VAL A 769 -21.69 22.65 -7.21
CA VAL A 769 -20.90 23.82 -6.79
C VAL A 769 -19.46 23.47 -6.40
N ALA A 770 -19.20 22.19 -6.10
CA ALA A 770 -17.85 21.70 -5.84
C ALA A 770 -17.67 20.25 -6.34
N GLY A 771 -16.43 19.88 -6.65
CA GLY A 771 -16.08 18.57 -7.21
C GLY A 771 -16.12 17.42 -6.21
N ASN A 772 -15.23 16.47 -6.38
CA ASN A 772 -15.15 15.20 -5.66
C ASN A 772 -14.21 15.26 -4.45
N VAL A 773 -14.31 14.26 -3.57
CA VAL A 773 -13.28 13.95 -2.55
C VAL A 773 -13.04 15.15 -1.60
N ILE A 774 -14.11 15.88 -1.31
CA ILE A 774 -14.13 17.04 -0.43
C ILE A 774 -13.89 16.59 1.02
N ALA A 775 -13.12 17.37 1.77
CA ALA A 775 -12.76 17.11 3.16
C ALA A 775 -12.05 15.76 3.40
N TYR A 776 -11.33 15.27 2.38
CA TYR A 776 -10.62 14.00 2.48
C TYR A 776 -9.59 14.01 3.63
N GLY A 777 -9.79 13.15 4.63
CA GLY A 777 -8.87 13.04 5.75
C GLY A 777 -8.89 14.23 6.72
N ALA A 778 -9.92 15.09 6.67
CA ALA A 778 -10.02 16.24 7.55
C ALA A 778 -10.04 15.83 9.03
N THR A 779 -9.31 16.55 9.88
CA THR A 779 -9.15 16.24 11.31
C THR A 779 -9.87 17.23 12.22
N ALA A 780 -10.08 18.46 11.76
CA ALA A 780 -10.80 19.51 12.47
C ALA A 780 -11.27 20.60 11.49
N GLY A 781 -12.09 21.54 11.97
CA GLY A 781 -12.58 22.68 11.18
C GLY A 781 -14.00 22.49 10.68
N ALA A 782 -14.47 23.44 9.85
CA ALA A 782 -15.85 23.47 9.39
C ALA A 782 -15.98 23.84 7.91
N LEU A 783 -16.86 23.14 7.18
CA LEU A 783 -17.22 23.42 5.80
C LEU A 783 -18.72 23.72 5.69
N PHE A 784 -19.08 24.81 5.01
CA PHE A 784 -20.46 25.18 4.70
C PHE A 784 -20.61 25.42 3.20
N ILE A 785 -21.30 24.52 2.51
CA ILE A 785 -21.36 24.48 1.05
C ILE A 785 -22.82 24.57 0.60
N ARG A 786 -23.17 25.65 -0.10
CA ARG A 786 -24.52 25.84 -0.67
C ARG A 786 -24.55 25.31 -2.10
N GLY A 787 -25.01 24.07 -2.24
CA GLY A 787 -25.21 23.39 -3.52
C GLY A 787 -24.91 21.89 -3.42
N VAL A 788 -24.99 21.21 -4.57
CA VAL A 788 -24.63 19.78 -4.71
C VAL A 788 -23.13 19.63 -4.91
N VAL A 789 -22.56 18.55 -4.41
CA VAL A 789 -21.15 18.21 -4.63
C VAL A 789 -20.98 16.81 -5.23
N GLY A 790 -19.78 16.54 -5.74
CA GLY A 790 -19.44 15.27 -6.38
C GLY A 790 -19.37 14.07 -5.43
N GLU A 791 -18.65 13.06 -5.89
CA GLU A 791 -18.50 11.77 -5.20
C GLU A 791 -17.56 11.86 -3.99
N ARG A 792 -17.67 10.88 -3.08
CA ARG A 792 -16.75 10.67 -1.95
C ARG A 792 -16.64 11.87 -1.01
N PHE A 793 -17.73 12.61 -0.85
CA PHE A 793 -17.82 13.70 0.11
C PHE A 793 -17.50 13.22 1.53
N CYS A 794 -16.60 13.92 2.22
CA CYS A 794 -16.12 13.57 3.56
C CYS A 794 -15.53 12.16 3.68
N VAL A 795 -14.95 11.63 2.60
CA VAL A 795 -14.21 10.37 2.67
C VAL A 795 -13.09 10.47 3.70
N ARG A 796 -12.97 9.49 4.59
CA ARG A 796 -11.99 9.50 5.69
C ARG A 796 -12.05 10.75 6.60
N ASN A 797 -13.18 11.46 6.70
CA ASN A 797 -13.33 12.53 7.69
C ASN A 797 -13.13 11.97 9.10
N SER A 798 -12.27 12.62 9.89
CA SER A 798 -11.86 12.22 11.23
C SER A 798 -12.27 13.23 12.31
N GLY A 799 -12.82 14.39 11.96
CA GLY A 799 -13.16 15.39 12.97
C GLY A 799 -13.74 16.71 12.47
N ALA A 800 -13.84 16.94 11.16
CA ALA A 800 -14.45 18.16 10.65
C ALA A 800 -15.99 18.12 10.71
N LEU A 801 -16.57 19.32 10.85
CA LEU A 801 -17.99 19.58 10.62
C LEU A 801 -18.19 19.92 9.13
N ALA A 802 -19.18 19.32 8.47
CA ALA A 802 -19.52 19.70 7.10
C ALA A 802 -21.03 19.80 6.90
N VAL A 803 -21.49 20.85 6.24
CA VAL A 803 -22.90 21.06 5.84
C VAL A 803 -22.97 21.29 4.33
N VAL A 804 -23.81 20.51 3.64
CA VAL A 804 -23.95 20.54 2.18
C VAL A 804 -25.40 20.28 1.75
N GLU A 805 -25.81 20.71 0.56
CA GLU A 805 -27.20 20.58 0.08
C GLU A 805 -27.46 19.33 -0.79
N GLY A 806 -26.42 18.59 -1.16
CA GLY A 806 -26.54 17.30 -1.83
C GLY A 806 -25.17 16.69 -2.11
N VAL A 807 -25.08 15.37 -2.19
CA VAL A 807 -23.81 14.65 -2.41
C VAL A 807 -23.94 13.55 -3.45
N GLY A 808 -22.87 13.28 -4.21
CA GLY A 808 -22.78 12.14 -5.11
C GLY A 808 -22.63 10.79 -4.38
N ASP A 809 -22.14 9.79 -5.11
CA ASP A 809 -21.91 8.44 -4.58
C ASP A 809 -20.85 8.44 -3.48
N HIS A 810 -20.91 7.44 -2.59
CA HIS A 810 -19.87 7.17 -1.59
C HIS A 810 -19.69 8.28 -0.53
N GLY A 811 -20.76 9.02 -0.20
CA GLY A 811 -20.75 9.98 0.90
C GLY A 811 -20.38 9.34 2.24
N CYS A 812 -19.52 10.03 3.00
CA CYS A 812 -19.01 9.62 4.32
C CYS A 812 -18.26 8.27 4.33
N GLU A 813 -17.74 7.83 3.19
CA GLU A 813 -17.00 6.57 3.11
C GLU A 813 -15.74 6.60 4.01
N TYR A 814 -15.52 5.53 4.77
CA TYR A 814 -14.41 5.42 5.73
C TYR A 814 -14.35 6.53 6.79
N MET A 815 -15.40 7.31 7.03
CA MET A 815 -15.40 8.35 8.07
C MET A 815 -15.16 7.71 9.46
N THR A 816 -14.27 8.32 10.26
CA THR A 816 -13.88 7.86 11.61
C THR A 816 -14.20 8.86 12.71
N GLY A 817 -14.64 10.07 12.36
CA GLY A 817 -14.98 11.11 13.31
C GLY A 817 -15.55 12.34 12.60
N GLY A 818 -15.95 13.35 13.38
CA GLY A 818 -16.59 14.56 12.87
C GLY A 818 -18.11 14.42 12.72
N ARG A 819 -18.73 15.46 12.16
CA ARG A 819 -20.19 15.52 11.95
C ARG A 819 -20.50 16.01 10.54
N VAL A 820 -21.41 15.34 9.86
CA VAL A 820 -21.81 15.70 8.49
C VAL A 820 -23.32 15.93 8.44
N VAL A 821 -23.76 17.01 7.81
CA VAL A 821 -25.18 17.33 7.59
C VAL A 821 -25.40 17.49 6.09
N VAL A 822 -26.29 16.67 5.53
CA VAL A 822 -26.70 16.73 4.13
C VAL A 822 -28.16 17.18 4.06
N LEU A 823 -28.41 18.34 3.46
CA LEU A 823 -29.74 18.98 3.38
C LEU A 823 -30.53 18.60 2.12
N GLY A 824 -30.09 17.58 1.39
CA GLY A 824 -30.76 17.08 0.20
C GLY A 824 -30.32 15.66 -0.18
N SER A 825 -30.38 15.34 -1.47
CA SER A 825 -30.19 13.97 -1.96
C SER A 825 -28.75 13.46 -1.82
N THR A 826 -28.59 12.13 -1.73
CA THR A 826 -27.28 11.45 -1.65
C THR A 826 -27.11 10.44 -2.77
N GLY A 827 -25.90 10.13 -3.21
CA GLY A 827 -25.66 8.96 -4.07
C GLY A 827 -25.75 7.63 -3.33
N ARG A 828 -25.38 6.53 -4.01
CA ARG A 828 -25.40 5.16 -3.45
C ARG A 828 -24.20 4.91 -2.54
N ASN A 829 -24.25 3.78 -1.82
CA ASN A 829 -23.17 3.27 -0.98
C ASN A 829 -22.73 4.27 0.12
N PHE A 830 -23.69 5.05 0.64
CA PHE A 830 -23.44 6.02 1.69
C PHE A 830 -23.01 5.32 2.99
N GLY A 831 -21.98 5.84 3.65
CA GLY A 831 -21.47 5.31 4.93
C GLY A 831 -20.68 4.00 4.80
N ALA A 832 -20.28 3.58 3.60
CA ALA A 832 -19.47 2.38 3.44
C ALA A 832 -18.13 2.51 4.19
N GLY A 833 -17.79 1.51 5.01
CA GLY A 833 -16.58 1.56 5.84
C GLY A 833 -16.59 2.64 6.93
N MET A 834 -17.68 3.39 7.12
CA MET A 834 -17.79 4.42 8.15
C MET A 834 -17.75 3.75 9.54
N SER A 835 -16.71 4.05 10.30
CA SER A 835 -16.41 3.38 11.56
C SER A 835 -16.45 4.31 12.78
N GLY A 836 -16.67 5.61 12.57
CA GLY A 836 -16.85 6.61 13.62
C GLY A 836 -17.39 7.94 13.08
N GLY A 837 -17.82 8.83 13.99
CA GLY A 837 -18.52 10.07 13.64
C GLY A 837 -20.02 9.89 13.44
N ILE A 838 -20.72 10.98 13.11
CA ILE A 838 -22.19 10.99 12.93
C ILE A 838 -22.52 11.75 11.65
N ALA A 839 -23.39 11.20 10.81
CA ALA A 839 -23.95 11.92 9.67
C ALA A 839 -25.48 12.05 9.81
N TYR A 840 -26.01 13.19 9.39
CA TYR A 840 -27.44 13.50 9.38
C TYR A 840 -27.86 13.81 7.96
N VAL A 841 -28.87 13.12 7.45
CA VAL A 841 -29.37 13.30 6.09
C VAL A 841 -30.84 13.71 6.13
N TYR A 842 -31.16 14.82 5.47
CA TYR A 842 -32.53 15.28 5.28
C TYR A 842 -33.21 14.45 4.17
N ASP A 843 -33.90 13.39 4.59
CA ASP A 843 -34.54 12.42 3.70
C ASP A 843 -35.93 12.90 3.28
N HIS A 844 -35.97 13.91 2.40
CA HIS A 844 -37.23 14.53 1.97
C HIS A 844 -38.16 13.53 1.26
N ASP A 845 -37.60 12.67 0.41
CA ASP A 845 -38.30 11.74 -0.47
C ASP A 845 -38.51 10.33 0.14
N GLY A 846 -37.86 10.04 1.28
CA GLY A 846 -38.00 8.78 1.99
C GLY A 846 -37.23 7.60 1.35
N ASP A 847 -36.27 7.87 0.48
CA ASP A 847 -35.54 6.87 -0.31
C ASP A 847 -34.08 6.68 0.12
N PHE A 848 -33.60 7.48 1.09
CA PHE A 848 -32.22 7.42 1.57
C PHE A 848 -31.82 6.02 2.05
N GLY A 849 -32.74 5.30 2.71
CA GLY A 849 -32.48 3.95 3.23
C GLY A 849 -32.02 2.95 2.16
N ALA A 850 -32.47 3.08 0.91
CA ALA A 850 -32.04 2.20 -0.18
C ALA A 850 -30.61 2.50 -0.67
N ARG A 851 -30.06 3.67 -0.32
CA ARG A 851 -28.74 4.15 -0.77
C ARG A 851 -27.64 3.90 0.27
N VAL A 852 -27.99 3.45 1.47
CA VAL A 852 -27.06 3.20 2.59
C VAL A 852 -26.37 1.85 2.47
N ASN A 853 -25.08 1.81 2.80
CA ASN A 853 -24.36 0.56 2.99
C ASN A 853 -24.44 0.10 4.46
N TYR A 854 -25.25 -0.91 4.74
CA TYR A 854 -25.49 -1.43 6.08
C TYR A 854 -24.39 -2.36 6.63
N GLU A 855 -23.23 -2.49 5.99
CA GLU A 855 -22.15 -3.36 6.49
C GLU A 855 -21.63 -2.91 7.87
N MET A 856 -21.56 -1.60 8.11
CA MET A 856 -21.00 -1.04 9.35
C MET A 856 -21.88 0.02 10.04
N VAL A 857 -22.93 0.53 9.38
CA VAL A 857 -23.78 1.61 9.92
C VAL A 857 -25.24 1.18 10.07
N THR A 858 -25.93 1.83 11.00
CA THR A 858 -27.39 1.77 11.18
C THR A 858 -28.01 3.14 10.94
N LEU A 859 -29.32 3.15 10.68
CA LEU A 859 -30.12 4.37 10.69
C LEU A 859 -30.88 4.44 12.02
N ASP A 860 -30.59 5.49 12.77
CA ASP A 860 -31.19 5.77 14.07
C ASP A 860 -32.14 6.99 13.95
N GLU A 861 -33.08 7.10 14.90
CA GLU A 861 -33.89 8.30 15.09
C GLU A 861 -33.09 9.40 15.80
N LEU A 862 -33.53 10.65 15.65
CA LEU A 862 -32.90 11.78 16.33
C LEU A 862 -33.32 11.83 17.81
N ASP A 863 -32.34 11.97 18.69
CA ASP A 863 -32.57 12.37 20.08
C ASP A 863 -32.68 13.91 20.23
N ALA A 864 -32.87 14.39 21.46
CA ALA A 864 -33.03 15.83 21.72
C ALA A 864 -31.74 16.63 21.49
N ASP A 865 -30.58 16.01 21.74
CA ASP A 865 -29.27 16.62 21.54
C ASP A 865 -28.97 16.74 20.04
N ASP A 866 -29.32 15.71 19.27
CA ASP A 866 -29.25 15.72 17.80
C ASP A 866 -30.08 16.86 17.20
N GLN A 867 -31.33 17.03 17.67
CA GLN A 867 -32.21 18.09 17.19
C GLN A 867 -31.67 19.48 17.50
N SER A 868 -31.16 19.68 18.72
CA SER A 868 -30.56 20.95 19.14
C SER A 868 -29.34 21.28 18.30
N PHE A 869 -28.45 20.30 18.12
CA PHE A 869 -27.26 20.43 17.29
C PHE A 869 -27.58 20.76 15.82
N LEU A 870 -28.54 20.05 15.22
CA LEU A 870 -28.94 20.28 13.84
C LEU A 870 -29.54 21.68 13.65
N HIS A 871 -30.42 22.12 14.55
CA HIS A 871 -31.02 23.44 14.46
C HIS A 871 -29.95 24.55 14.50
N GLU A 872 -28.98 24.47 15.43
CA GLU A 872 -27.86 25.41 15.51
C GLU A 872 -26.98 25.36 14.24
N THR A 873 -26.62 24.16 13.81
CA THR A 873 -25.71 23.96 12.66
C THR A 873 -26.32 24.45 11.35
N ILE A 874 -27.62 24.20 11.13
CA ILE A 874 -28.35 24.65 9.93
C ILE A 874 -28.57 26.17 9.98
N THR A 875 -28.80 26.73 11.17
CA THR A 875 -28.85 28.21 11.35
C THR A 875 -27.52 28.84 10.93
N ARG A 876 -26.40 28.31 11.42
CA ARG A 876 -25.07 28.79 11.02
C ARG A 876 -24.80 28.63 9.52
N HIS A 877 -25.25 27.52 8.93
CA HIS A 877 -25.16 27.35 7.48
C HIS A 877 -25.94 28.44 6.73
N TYR A 878 -27.18 28.72 7.13
CA TYR A 878 -27.98 29.81 6.56
C TYR A 878 -27.29 31.17 6.70
N GLU A 879 -26.77 31.51 7.88
CA GLU A 879 -26.08 32.78 8.14
C GLU A 879 -24.83 32.97 7.28
N LEU A 880 -24.09 31.89 7.01
CA LEU A 880 -22.85 31.94 6.24
C LEU A 880 -23.06 31.89 4.73
N THR A 881 -24.10 31.21 4.25
CA THR A 881 -24.29 30.92 2.81
C THR A 881 -25.54 31.54 2.17
N GLY A 882 -26.47 32.05 2.99
CA GLY A 882 -27.79 32.49 2.52
C GLY A 882 -28.63 31.36 1.91
N SER A 883 -28.41 30.11 2.33
CA SER A 883 -29.06 28.91 1.79
C SER A 883 -30.60 28.97 1.89
N ALA A 884 -31.26 28.88 0.73
CA ALA A 884 -32.72 28.78 0.66
C ALA A 884 -33.24 27.44 1.24
N VAL A 885 -32.48 26.36 1.10
CA VAL A 885 -32.82 25.05 1.68
C VAL A 885 -32.83 25.11 3.20
N ALA A 886 -31.75 25.63 3.79
CA ALA A 886 -31.64 25.79 5.24
C ALA A 886 -32.75 26.70 5.78
N GLN A 887 -33.06 27.80 5.09
CA GLN A 887 -34.17 28.68 5.45
C GLN A 887 -35.51 27.93 5.49
N ARG A 888 -35.81 27.11 4.48
CA ARG A 888 -37.05 26.31 4.42
C ARG A 888 -37.10 25.26 5.53
N VAL A 889 -35.98 24.57 5.78
CA VAL A 889 -35.88 23.55 6.85
C VAL A 889 -36.11 24.18 8.23
N LEU A 890 -35.49 25.33 8.51
CA LEU A 890 -35.64 26.06 9.77
C LEU A 890 -37.06 26.61 9.94
N ALA A 891 -37.65 27.18 8.88
CA ALA A 891 -39.02 27.69 8.92
C ALA A 891 -40.06 26.60 9.20
N ALA A 892 -39.80 25.36 8.79
CA ALA A 892 -40.68 24.21 8.96
C ALA A 892 -40.16 23.20 10.01
N TRP A 893 -39.29 23.62 10.94
CA TRP A 893 -38.49 22.74 11.79
C TRP A 893 -39.30 21.64 12.50
N ALA A 894 -40.46 21.97 13.06
CA ALA A 894 -41.32 21.01 13.77
C ALA A 894 -41.74 19.80 12.92
N THR A 895 -41.78 19.97 11.60
CA THR A 895 -42.07 18.88 10.65
C THR A 895 -40.81 18.36 9.98
N ALA A 896 -39.87 19.24 9.64
CA ALA A 896 -38.65 18.90 8.91
C ALA A 896 -37.69 18.03 9.75
N SER A 897 -37.63 18.25 11.07
CA SER A 897 -36.77 17.48 11.97
C SER A 897 -37.09 15.98 11.95
N SER A 898 -38.36 15.59 11.81
CA SER A 898 -38.77 14.18 11.74
C SER A 898 -38.36 13.46 10.45
N ARG A 899 -37.91 14.21 9.43
CA ARG A 899 -37.41 13.66 8.16
C ARG A 899 -35.90 13.45 8.13
N PHE A 900 -35.19 13.85 9.17
CA PHE A 900 -33.77 13.54 9.25
C PHE A 900 -33.53 12.08 9.64
N ARG A 901 -32.49 11.50 9.07
CA ARG A 901 -31.95 10.18 9.42
C ARG A 901 -30.56 10.34 10.00
N LYS A 902 -30.32 9.74 11.18
CA LYS A 902 -29.00 9.67 11.80
C LYS A 902 -28.29 8.40 11.33
N VAL A 903 -27.17 8.55 10.65
CA VAL A 903 -26.31 7.45 10.26
C VAL A 903 -25.29 7.23 11.37
N MET A 904 -25.37 6.07 12.02
CA MET A 904 -24.57 5.74 13.20
C MET A 904 -23.74 4.47 12.99
N PRO A 905 -22.40 4.52 13.14
CA PRO A 905 -21.57 3.31 13.04
C PRO A 905 -21.80 2.36 14.23
N SER A 906 -21.94 1.08 13.93
CA SER A 906 -22.34 0.06 14.91
C SER A 906 -21.28 -0.15 16.00
N ASP A 907 -20.01 -0.26 15.61
CA ASP A 907 -18.90 -0.42 16.56
C ASP A 907 -18.70 0.82 17.41
N TYR A 908 -18.82 2.01 16.81
CA TYR A 908 -18.74 3.28 17.53
C TYR A 908 -19.86 3.41 18.56
N LYS A 909 -21.10 3.08 18.18
CA LYS A 909 -22.25 3.05 19.07
C LYS A 909 -22.01 2.12 20.27
N ARG A 910 -21.49 0.91 20.02
CA ARG A 910 -21.12 -0.03 21.08
C ARG A 910 -20.08 0.55 22.03
N VAL A 911 -19.03 1.19 21.50
CA VAL A 911 -18.00 1.85 22.33
C VAL A 911 -18.59 2.96 23.19
N LEU A 912 -19.42 3.84 22.61
CA LEU A 912 -20.09 4.91 23.36
C LEU A 912 -20.98 4.35 24.48
N THR A 913 -21.73 3.29 24.23
CA THR A 913 -22.56 2.62 25.26
C THR A 913 -21.69 2.04 26.38
N VAL A 914 -20.57 1.40 26.05
CA VAL A 914 -19.64 0.86 27.04
C VAL A 914 -19.00 1.98 27.87
N MET A 915 -18.61 3.09 27.24
CA MET A 915 -18.06 4.26 27.93
C MET A 915 -19.07 4.87 28.90
N ALA A 916 -20.28 5.16 28.42
CA ALA A 916 -21.35 5.70 29.26
C ALA A 916 -21.71 4.77 30.43
N GLY A 917 -21.69 3.45 30.22
CA GLY A 917 -21.92 2.46 31.27
C GLY A 917 -20.75 2.26 32.24
N ALA A 918 -19.54 2.69 31.89
CA ALA A 918 -18.39 2.67 32.80
C ALA A 918 -18.24 3.98 33.59
N GLU A 919 -18.78 5.09 33.07
CA GLU A 919 -18.85 6.39 33.75
C GLU A 919 -20.02 6.47 34.75
N ALA A 920 -21.08 5.69 34.52
CA ALA A 920 -22.22 5.49 35.42
C ALA A 920 -21.93 4.47 36.53
#